data_AF-A0ABC8XP32-F1
#
_entry.id   AF-A0ABC8XP32-F1
#
_cell.length_a   1.000
_cell.length_b   1.000
_cell.length_c   1.000
_cell.angle_alpha   90.00
_cell.angle_beta   90.00
_cell.angle_gamma   90.00
#
_symmetry.space_group_name_H-M   'P 1'
#
loop_
_entity.id
_entity.type
_entity.pdbx_description
1 polymer ?
#
loop_
_entity_poly.entity_id
_entity_poly.type
_entity_poly.pdbx_seq_one_letter_code
_entity_poly.pdbx_strand_id
1 'polypeptide(L)'
;MNRIPSVSLRGGADADAAAAAAPPPDPAALARWARAFCVIRFDLERGQLVEACYPPDALAAVAGGGLDRLVAFSSFPDSMSHHLPRHRSSVHDSLFSFRVPDPSSPRRAFLYGFVFNRQRQDERLPRGGEQKSVVILSHAPYSSLFRLLLQILGPLCFDVGPSALAMVAAHVAAWPAPAPGRPMELPIGSAALRVHLPPAADDPGPPPALLPANPSVPYGLFHDADLFAAFRGLLLHLWTLWELMVVGEPVLVVAPSPAQCSEAVAGLVSLVAPLLYSVDYRPYFTIHDPDFARLNALAEGEVFPPMVLGVTNLFFLKSLKSIPNVVAVGSPNPNSTRVLPVGGQSPGNGTNGTPGKLKLDKLAINKFSPTSLLNSIKLRREGPLSLMTEHKEALWSTYAPTTKPDTSVLNRLIDAGVSPRIEESMSVVNNEILRRHFLELTTNFLAPFGPYLRTTTPSEGSSPFVDPPLLPPFHADEFVNGLAARGPGKFLSKRMRSNWLDLYRRFLEGPNFMPWFRQRRAAAEQEQQRLWRQARMNVDIEKLMSKMSELERIDSFNAVERYLLREMEQNSGRGNADSVAACQKLKEDLQAAFSVLPKDVQQLLLSNPKRAVLLQGGQEKAPGANGIVTQTSL
;
A
#
# COMPACT_ATOMS: atom_id res chain seq x y z
N MET A 1 11.30 -28.36 -6.79
CA MET A 1 9.94 -28.94 -6.88
C MET A 1 9.66 -29.78 -5.65
N ASN A 2 9.15 -29.17 -4.57
CA ASN A 2 8.36 -29.92 -3.60
C ASN A 2 6.92 -29.73 -4.03
N ARG A 3 6.23 -30.83 -4.40
CA ARG A 3 4.79 -30.80 -4.67
C ARG A 3 4.10 -30.34 -3.38
N ILE A 4 3.43 -29.20 -3.45
CA ILE A 4 2.38 -28.83 -2.50
C ILE A 4 1.31 -29.93 -2.61
N PRO A 5 0.75 -30.44 -1.49
CA PRO A 5 -0.24 -31.50 -1.57
C PRO A 5 -1.41 -31.03 -2.44
N SER A 6 -1.73 -31.82 -3.46
CA SER A 6 -2.95 -31.65 -4.24
C SER A 6 -4.13 -31.73 -3.29
N VAL A 7 -4.83 -30.61 -3.08
CA VAL A 7 -6.10 -30.60 -2.37
C VAL A 7 -7.10 -31.31 -3.29
N SER A 8 -7.22 -32.61 -3.12
CA SER A 8 -8.23 -33.42 -3.79
C SER A 8 -9.57 -33.18 -3.09
N LEU A 9 -10.33 -32.18 -3.53
CA LEU A 9 -11.77 -32.10 -3.26
C LEU A 9 -12.51 -33.09 -4.17
N ARG A 10 -12.21 -34.39 -4.03
CA ARG A 10 -13.12 -35.44 -4.49
C ARG A 10 -14.08 -35.73 -3.34
N GLY A 11 -15.06 -34.86 -3.18
CA GLY A 11 -16.27 -35.20 -2.42
C GLY A 11 -17.04 -36.25 -3.22
N GLY A 12 -17.46 -37.32 -2.55
CA GLY A 12 -18.44 -38.25 -3.12
C GLY A 12 -19.75 -37.53 -3.44
N ALA A 13 -20.62 -38.17 -4.22
CA ALA A 13 -21.89 -37.63 -4.71
C ALA A 13 -22.82 -37.01 -3.63
N ASP A 14 -22.55 -37.27 -2.34
CA ASP A 14 -23.28 -36.69 -1.21
C ASP A 14 -22.81 -35.28 -0.81
N ALA A 15 -21.60 -34.84 -1.21
CA ALA A 15 -21.10 -33.48 -0.96
C ALA A 15 -21.69 -32.43 -1.92
N ASP A 16 -22.03 -32.84 -3.14
CA ASP A 16 -22.70 -31.99 -4.13
C ASP A 16 -24.14 -31.64 -3.71
N ALA A 17 -24.80 -32.51 -2.92
CA ALA A 17 -26.13 -32.25 -2.39
C ALA A 17 -26.12 -31.24 -1.23
N ALA A 18 -25.05 -31.18 -0.43
CA ALA A 18 -24.93 -30.25 0.70
C ALA A 18 -24.47 -28.84 0.28
N ALA A 19 -23.69 -28.72 -0.79
CA ALA A 19 -23.27 -27.43 -1.36
C ALA A 19 -24.43 -26.68 -2.06
N ALA A 20 -25.49 -27.39 -2.46
CA ALA A 20 -26.67 -26.83 -3.12
C ALA A 20 -27.64 -26.08 -2.18
N ALA A 21 -27.40 -26.08 -0.86
CA ALA A 21 -28.31 -25.51 0.14
C ALA A 21 -27.74 -24.31 0.93
N ALA A 22 -26.55 -23.83 0.60
CA ALA A 22 -26.02 -22.61 1.21
C ALA A 22 -26.66 -21.37 0.56
N PRO A 23 -27.20 -20.41 1.33
CA PRO A 23 -27.70 -19.16 0.76
C PRO A 23 -26.59 -18.46 -0.03
N PRO A 24 -26.92 -17.78 -1.14
CA PRO A 24 -25.93 -17.02 -1.89
C PRO A 24 -25.23 -16.05 -0.94
N PRO A 25 -23.89 -15.95 -0.98
CA PRO A 25 -23.18 -15.18 0.01
C PRO A 25 -23.55 -13.70 -0.09
N ASP A 26 -23.67 -13.05 1.06
CA ASP A 26 -24.06 -11.66 1.16
C ASP A 26 -23.12 -10.76 0.33
N PRO A 27 -23.62 -10.11 -0.74
CA PRO A 27 -22.81 -9.23 -1.57
C PRO A 27 -22.18 -8.08 -0.79
N ALA A 28 -22.83 -7.58 0.26
CA ALA A 28 -22.29 -6.52 1.10
C ALA A 28 -21.10 -7.02 1.92
N ALA A 29 -21.18 -8.26 2.44
CA ALA A 29 -20.10 -8.89 3.17
C ALA A 29 -18.87 -9.16 2.28
N LEU A 30 -19.08 -9.58 1.03
CA LEU A 30 -18.01 -9.76 0.03
C LEU A 30 -17.38 -8.42 -0.37
N ALA A 31 -18.20 -7.37 -0.57
CA ALA A 31 -17.75 -6.04 -0.99
C ALA A 31 -16.75 -5.39 -0.03
N ARG A 32 -16.71 -5.83 1.24
CA ARG A 32 -15.67 -5.42 2.22
C ARG A 32 -14.26 -5.83 1.78
N TRP A 33 -14.14 -6.89 0.99
CA TRP A 33 -12.87 -7.46 0.55
C TRP A 33 -12.66 -7.27 -0.95
N ALA A 34 -13.63 -7.69 -1.77
CA ALA A 34 -13.52 -7.71 -3.21
C ALA A 34 -14.81 -7.24 -3.87
N ARG A 35 -14.67 -6.48 -4.95
CA ARG A 35 -15.78 -6.04 -5.80
C ARG A 35 -16.32 -7.20 -6.64
N ALA A 36 -15.42 -7.97 -7.25
CA ALA A 36 -15.80 -9.04 -8.18
C ALA A 36 -14.69 -10.07 -8.33
N PHE A 37 -15.08 -11.31 -8.59
CA PHE A 37 -14.22 -12.35 -9.16
C PHE A 37 -14.67 -12.64 -10.58
N CYS A 38 -13.71 -12.75 -11.51
CA CYS A 38 -14.02 -12.89 -12.92
C CYS A 38 -13.18 -14.00 -13.55
N VAL A 39 -13.78 -14.69 -14.51
CA VAL A 39 -13.08 -15.57 -15.45
C VAL A 39 -13.10 -14.90 -16.81
N ILE A 40 -11.93 -14.69 -17.40
CA ILE A 40 -11.78 -14.10 -18.74
C ILE A 40 -11.17 -15.15 -19.65
N ARG A 41 -11.80 -15.37 -20.81
CA ARG A 41 -11.33 -16.28 -21.84
C ARG A 41 -10.89 -15.51 -23.07
N PHE A 42 -9.97 -16.11 -23.82
CA PHE A 42 -9.64 -15.62 -25.15
C PHE A 42 -10.57 -16.24 -26.20
N ASP A 43 -11.35 -15.41 -26.88
CA ASP A 43 -12.21 -15.78 -28.01
C ASP A 43 -11.51 -15.47 -29.33
N LEU A 44 -11.62 -16.39 -30.31
CA LEU A 44 -10.90 -16.29 -31.56
C LEU A 44 -11.34 -15.11 -32.43
N GLU A 45 -12.61 -14.75 -32.37
CA GLU A 45 -13.22 -13.72 -33.21
C GLU A 45 -13.29 -12.39 -32.48
N ARG A 46 -13.60 -12.43 -31.19
CA ARG A 46 -13.90 -11.23 -30.39
C ARG A 46 -12.76 -10.79 -29.48
N GLY A 47 -11.70 -11.59 -29.34
CA GLY A 47 -10.59 -11.33 -28.43
C GLY A 47 -10.92 -11.68 -26.99
N GLN A 48 -10.40 -10.91 -26.03
CA GLN A 48 -10.56 -11.17 -24.60
C GLN A 48 -11.99 -10.85 -24.16
N LEU A 49 -12.68 -11.82 -23.54
CA LEU A 49 -14.07 -11.69 -23.09
C LEU A 49 -14.25 -12.23 -21.67
N VAL A 50 -15.08 -11.55 -20.88
CA VAL A 50 -15.55 -12.06 -19.59
C VAL A 50 -16.45 -13.27 -19.85
N GLU A 51 -16.03 -14.44 -19.38
CA GLU A 51 -16.79 -15.69 -19.45
C GLU A 51 -17.76 -15.80 -18.28
N ALA A 52 -17.32 -15.42 -17.08
CA ALA A 52 -18.12 -15.43 -15.87
C ALA A 52 -17.68 -14.33 -14.90
N CYS A 53 -18.62 -13.84 -14.11
CA CYS A 53 -18.39 -12.85 -13.08
C CYS A 53 -19.22 -13.18 -11.84
N TYR A 54 -18.64 -12.98 -10.66
CA TYR A 54 -19.31 -13.09 -9.39
C TYR A 54 -18.99 -11.87 -8.51
N PRO A 55 -19.99 -11.12 -8.01
CA PRO A 55 -21.42 -11.22 -8.33
C PRO A 55 -21.70 -10.94 -9.83
N PRO A 56 -22.81 -11.45 -10.42
CA PRO A 56 -23.08 -11.34 -11.86
C PRO A 56 -23.06 -9.90 -12.40
N ASP A 57 -23.62 -8.95 -11.65
CA ASP A 57 -23.77 -7.55 -12.10
C ASP A 57 -22.60 -6.62 -11.72
N ALA A 58 -21.55 -7.16 -11.09
CA ALA A 58 -20.48 -6.35 -10.48
C ALA A 58 -19.68 -5.52 -11.51
N LEU A 59 -19.66 -5.95 -12.77
CA LEU A 59 -19.06 -5.24 -13.91
C LEU A 59 -20.07 -4.46 -14.75
N ALA A 60 -21.35 -4.88 -14.76
CA ALA A 60 -22.40 -4.32 -15.61
C ALA A 60 -23.07 -3.08 -15.00
N ALA A 61 -23.08 -2.96 -13.67
CA ALA A 61 -23.82 -1.91 -12.94
C ALA A 61 -23.26 -0.47 -13.06
N VAL A 62 -22.39 -0.18 -14.04
CA VAL A 62 -21.79 1.15 -14.17
C VAL A 62 -22.27 1.88 -15.42
N ALA A 63 -22.96 3.01 -15.20
CA ALA A 63 -23.35 3.96 -16.23
C ALA A 63 -22.11 4.43 -17.01
N GLY A 64 -21.95 3.97 -18.25
CA GLY A 64 -20.82 4.33 -19.10
C GLY A 64 -20.20 3.19 -19.90
N GLY A 65 -20.46 1.91 -19.56
CA GLY A 65 -20.10 0.71 -20.36
C GLY A 65 -18.61 0.59 -20.73
N GLY A 66 -17.91 -0.43 -20.21
CA GLY A 66 -16.54 -0.72 -20.65
C GLY A 66 -15.55 -1.17 -19.57
N LEU A 67 -15.96 -1.25 -18.31
CA LEU A 67 -15.11 -1.83 -17.25
C LEU A 67 -14.83 -3.31 -17.52
N ASP A 68 -15.84 -4.06 -17.98
CA ASP A 68 -15.72 -5.45 -18.44
C ASP A 68 -14.65 -5.60 -19.53
N ARG A 69 -14.68 -4.70 -20.52
CA ARG A 69 -13.73 -4.64 -21.61
C ARG A 69 -12.33 -4.33 -21.09
N LEU A 70 -12.19 -3.29 -20.28
CA LEU A 70 -10.90 -2.85 -19.74
C LEU A 70 -10.26 -3.94 -18.84
N VAL A 71 -11.06 -4.59 -17.99
CA VAL A 71 -10.63 -5.74 -17.18
C VAL A 71 -10.19 -6.87 -18.09
N ALA A 72 -10.99 -7.24 -19.10
CA ALA A 72 -10.66 -8.33 -20.00
C ALA A 72 -9.33 -8.10 -20.75
N PHE A 73 -9.12 -6.91 -21.31
CA PHE A 73 -7.86 -6.57 -22.00
C PHE A 73 -6.66 -6.53 -21.06
N SER A 74 -6.82 -5.98 -19.84
CA SER A 74 -5.72 -5.88 -18.86
C SER A 74 -5.35 -7.23 -18.22
N SER A 75 -6.15 -8.28 -18.43
CA SER A 75 -5.97 -9.60 -17.83
C SER A 75 -5.09 -10.55 -18.64
N PHE A 76 -4.54 -10.09 -19.77
CA PHE A 76 -3.71 -10.89 -20.66
C PHE A 76 -2.38 -10.14 -20.91
N PRO A 77 -1.25 -10.86 -21.02
CA PRO A 77 0.00 -10.26 -21.49
C PRO A 77 -0.14 -9.72 -22.93
N ASP A 78 0.29 -8.47 -23.16
CA ASP A 78 0.24 -7.76 -24.46
C ASP A 78 1.23 -8.35 -25.48
N SER A 79 2.22 -9.08 -24.99
CA SER A 79 3.23 -9.76 -25.79
C SER A 79 3.34 -11.20 -25.32
N MET A 80 3.03 -12.11 -26.23
CA MET A 80 3.40 -13.52 -26.07
C MET A 80 4.92 -13.53 -26.10
N SER A 81 5.57 -13.75 -24.96
CA SER A 81 7.02 -13.96 -24.97
C SER A 81 7.28 -15.11 -25.94
N HIS A 82 8.07 -14.86 -26.99
CA HIS A 82 8.50 -15.87 -27.98
C HIS A 82 9.38 -16.97 -27.36
N HIS A 83 9.29 -17.17 -26.05
CA HIS A 83 10.21 -17.89 -25.19
C HIS A 83 9.51 -19.02 -24.42
N LEU A 84 8.32 -19.44 -24.84
CA LEU A 84 7.77 -20.71 -24.37
C LEU A 84 8.65 -21.86 -24.90
N PRO A 85 9.14 -22.76 -24.02
CA PRO A 85 9.78 -23.99 -24.46
C PRO A 85 8.81 -24.77 -25.36
N ARG A 86 9.28 -25.20 -26.54
CA ARG A 86 8.51 -26.03 -27.49
C ARG A 86 8.31 -27.46 -26.99
N HIS A 87 7.77 -27.64 -25.78
CA HIS A 87 7.38 -28.94 -25.27
C HIS A 87 5.88 -29.12 -25.45
N ARG A 88 5.50 -30.14 -26.23
CA ARG A 88 4.12 -30.62 -26.35
C ARG A 88 3.57 -30.84 -24.94
N SER A 89 2.59 -30.03 -24.51
CA SER A 89 1.92 -29.99 -23.18
C SER A 89 2.47 -29.07 -22.07
N SER A 90 3.22 -28.00 -22.38
CA SER A 90 3.60 -27.02 -21.35
C SER A 90 2.42 -26.18 -20.83
N VAL A 91 2.25 -26.13 -19.51
CA VAL A 91 1.36 -25.19 -18.81
C VAL A 91 2.21 -24.10 -18.18
N HIS A 92 1.85 -22.84 -18.44
CA HIS A 92 2.51 -21.67 -17.90
C HIS A 92 1.50 -20.81 -17.15
N ASP A 93 1.72 -20.69 -15.85
CA ASP A 93 0.93 -19.85 -14.97
C ASP A 93 1.72 -18.56 -14.69
N SER A 94 1.02 -17.43 -14.71
CA SER A 94 1.58 -16.12 -14.38
C SER A 94 0.62 -15.39 -13.45
N LEU A 95 1.19 -14.79 -12.39
CA LEU A 95 0.46 -13.92 -11.49
C LEU A 95 0.99 -12.50 -11.63
N PHE A 96 0.07 -11.55 -11.77
CA PHE A 96 0.40 -10.14 -11.89
C PHE A 96 -0.78 -9.29 -11.44
N SER A 97 -0.56 -7.99 -11.34
CA SER A 97 -1.63 -7.04 -11.04
C SER A 97 -1.68 -5.90 -12.05
N PHE A 98 -2.86 -5.32 -12.18
CA PHE A 98 -3.11 -4.09 -12.92
C PHE A 98 -3.96 -3.15 -12.05
N ARG A 99 -4.10 -1.90 -12.48
CA ARG A 99 -4.92 -0.90 -11.80
C ARG A 99 -5.67 -0.07 -12.83
N VAL A 100 -6.98 0.03 -12.68
CA VAL A 100 -7.88 0.71 -13.63
C VAL A 100 -8.76 1.73 -12.92
N PRO A 101 -9.14 2.85 -13.58
CA PRO A 101 -10.08 3.79 -12.98
C PRO A 101 -11.41 3.10 -12.64
N ASP A 102 -12.00 3.43 -11.49
CA ASP A 102 -13.33 2.97 -11.11
C ASP A 102 -14.38 3.95 -11.68
N PRO A 103 -15.15 3.56 -12.71
CA PRO A 103 -16.15 4.44 -13.30
C PRO A 103 -17.33 4.72 -12.35
N SER A 104 -17.50 3.92 -11.29
CA SER A 104 -18.56 4.14 -10.29
C SER A 104 -18.17 5.14 -9.19
N SER A 105 -16.92 5.60 -9.16
CA SER A 105 -16.43 6.51 -8.13
C SER A 105 -16.37 7.97 -8.60
N PRO A 106 -17.11 8.90 -7.96
CA PRO A 106 -17.02 10.33 -8.29
C PRO A 106 -15.66 10.94 -7.94
N ARG A 107 -14.85 10.26 -7.12
CA ARG A 107 -13.53 10.73 -6.66
C ARG A 107 -12.37 10.26 -7.54
N ARG A 108 -12.62 9.73 -8.75
CA ARG A 108 -11.60 9.08 -9.61
C ARG A 108 -10.81 8.01 -8.82
N ALA A 109 -11.52 7.18 -8.05
CA ALA A 109 -10.89 6.05 -7.38
C ALA A 109 -10.43 5.01 -8.40
N PHE A 110 -9.64 4.05 -7.95
CA PHE A 110 -9.10 2.97 -8.78
C PHE A 110 -9.54 1.62 -8.24
N LEU A 111 -9.71 0.66 -9.16
CA LEU A 111 -9.82 -0.76 -8.86
C LEU A 111 -8.48 -1.44 -9.12
N TYR A 112 -8.06 -2.27 -8.17
CA TYR A 112 -6.93 -3.17 -8.31
C TYR A 112 -7.42 -4.49 -8.87
N GLY A 113 -6.84 -4.92 -9.99
CA GLY A 113 -7.06 -6.23 -10.56
C GLY A 113 -5.87 -7.14 -10.29
N PHE A 114 -6.10 -8.26 -9.62
CA PHE A 114 -5.11 -9.31 -9.41
C PHE A 114 -5.43 -10.46 -10.36
N VAL A 115 -4.45 -10.93 -11.11
CA VAL A 115 -4.65 -11.84 -12.24
C VAL A 115 -3.86 -13.12 -12.01
N PHE A 116 -4.53 -14.26 -12.21
CA PHE A 116 -3.91 -15.55 -12.49
C PHE A 116 -4.18 -15.88 -13.96
N ASN A 117 -3.16 -15.78 -14.82
CA ASN A 117 -3.27 -16.15 -16.23
C ASN A 117 -2.57 -17.49 -16.46
N ARG A 118 -3.28 -18.42 -17.07
CA ARG A 118 -2.75 -19.72 -17.48
C ARG A 118 -2.76 -19.81 -19.00
N GLN A 119 -1.62 -20.20 -19.55
CA GLN A 119 -1.41 -20.54 -20.94
C GLN A 119 -1.09 -22.03 -21.04
N ARG A 120 -1.91 -22.78 -21.76
CA ARG A 120 -1.70 -24.22 -21.99
C ARG A 120 -1.48 -24.45 -23.47
N GLN A 121 -0.41 -25.12 -23.84
CA GLN A 121 -0.22 -25.55 -25.22
C GLN A 121 -1.07 -26.79 -25.51
N ASP A 122 -1.89 -26.73 -26.54
CA ASP A 122 -2.76 -27.82 -27.01
C ASP A 122 -2.90 -27.76 -28.53
N GLU A 123 -2.18 -28.62 -29.24
CA GLU A 123 -2.17 -28.71 -30.71
C GLU A 123 -3.55 -29.11 -31.29
N ARG A 124 -4.48 -29.63 -30.47
CA ARG A 124 -5.85 -29.96 -30.90
C ARG A 124 -6.72 -28.72 -31.06
N LEU A 125 -6.33 -27.62 -30.42
CA LEU A 125 -7.06 -26.35 -30.52
C LEU A 125 -6.60 -25.57 -31.77
N PRO A 126 -7.48 -24.78 -32.40
CA PRO A 126 -7.16 -24.04 -33.62
C PRO A 126 -5.93 -23.11 -33.52
N ARG A 127 -5.56 -22.67 -32.31
CA ARG A 127 -4.38 -21.83 -32.03
C ARG A 127 -3.19 -22.57 -31.43
N GLY A 128 -3.25 -23.89 -31.32
CA GLY A 128 -2.20 -24.68 -30.66
C GLY A 128 -2.12 -24.44 -29.15
N GLY A 129 -3.13 -23.83 -28.53
CA GLY A 129 -3.20 -23.59 -27.09
C GLY A 129 -4.48 -22.91 -26.59
N GLU A 130 -4.69 -22.97 -25.28
CA GLU A 130 -5.74 -22.33 -24.51
C GLU A 130 -5.13 -21.25 -23.62
N GLN A 131 -5.78 -20.08 -23.53
CA GLN A 131 -5.39 -19.03 -22.61
C GLN A 131 -6.61 -18.49 -21.87
N LYS A 132 -6.52 -18.49 -20.54
CA LYS A 132 -7.62 -18.08 -19.66
C LYS A 132 -7.06 -17.42 -18.40
N SER A 133 -7.78 -16.41 -17.92
CA SER A 133 -7.41 -15.63 -16.75
C SER A 133 -8.50 -15.68 -15.70
N VAL A 134 -8.08 -15.75 -14.44
CA VAL A 134 -8.95 -15.59 -13.28
C VAL A 134 -8.53 -14.32 -12.56
N VAL A 135 -9.49 -13.45 -12.27
CA VAL A 135 -9.21 -12.09 -11.79
C VAL A 135 -10.01 -11.78 -10.54
N ILE A 136 -9.35 -11.14 -9.58
CA ILE A 136 -9.99 -10.56 -8.40
C ILE A 136 -9.89 -9.04 -8.50
N LEU A 137 -11.03 -8.36 -8.44
CA LEU A 137 -11.12 -6.89 -8.40
C LEU A 137 -11.38 -6.43 -6.96
N SER A 138 -10.62 -5.45 -6.50
CA SER A 138 -10.81 -4.86 -5.16
C SER A 138 -10.51 -3.36 -5.18
N HIS A 139 -11.18 -2.60 -4.32
CA HIS A 139 -10.84 -1.19 -4.03
C HIS A 139 -9.57 -1.05 -3.19
N ALA A 140 -9.15 -2.12 -2.51
CA ALA A 140 -7.98 -2.13 -1.66
C ALA A 140 -6.82 -2.94 -2.28
N PRO A 141 -5.56 -2.47 -2.17
CA PRO A 141 -4.40 -3.13 -2.74
C PRO A 141 -3.89 -4.29 -1.84
N TYR A 142 -4.73 -5.27 -1.54
CA TYR A 142 -4.36 -6.43 -0.70
C TYR A 142 -3.60 -7.50 -1.49
N SER A 143 -2.44 -7.14 -2.05
CA SER A 143 -1.55 -8.04 -2.82
C SER A 143 -1.22 -9.32 -2.08
N SER A 144 -0.82 -9.20 -0.81
CA SER A 144 -0.44 -10.33 0.05
C SER A 144 -1.57 -11.36 0.23
N LEU A 145 -2.83 -10.90 0.19
CA LEU A 145 -4.01 -11.76 0.29
C LEU A 145 -4.40 -12.32 -1.08
N PHE A 146 -4.60 -11.45 -2.07
CA PHE A 146 -5.19 -11.87 -3.34
C PHE A 146 -4.26 -12.71 -4.19
N ARG A 147 -2.93 -12.56 -4.05
CA ARG A 147 -1.96 -13.48 -4.68
C ARG A 147 -2.12 -14.90 -4.14
N LEU A 148 -2.22 -15.08 -2.82
CA LEU A 148 -2.44 -16.39 -2.20
C LEU A 148 -3.81 -16.97 -2.56
N LEU A 149 -4.85 -16.14 -2.53
CA LEU A 149 -6.20 -16.55 -2.89
C LEU A 149 -6.28 -17.00 -4.36
N LEU A 150 -5.60 -16.31 -5.28
CA LEU A 150 -5.54 -16.68 -6.69
C LEU A 150 -4.77 -17.97 -6.96
N GLN A 151 -3.79 -18.32 -6.13
CA GLN A 151 -3.12 -19.63 -6.22
C GLN A 151 -4.07 -20.79 -5.87
N ILE A 152 -5.17 -20.51 -5.15
CA ILE A 152 -6.23 -21.47 -4.85
C ILE A 152 -7.34 -21.37 -5.91
N LEU A 153 -7.91 -20.17 -6.10
CA LEU A 153 -9.04 -19.93 -6.98
C LEU A 153 -8.69 -20.20 -8.46
N GLY A 154 -7.50 -19.82 -8.90
CA GLY A 154 -7.01 -20.01 -10.26
C GLY A 154 -7.15 -21.47 -10.70
N PRO A 155 -6.40 -22.42 -10.10
CA PRO A 155 -6.53 -23.85 -10.39
C PRO A 155 -7.96 -24.39 -10.25
N LEU A 156 -8.69 -24.02 -9.19
CA LEU A 156 -10.08 -24.47 -9.00
C LEU A 156 -11.01 -24.09 -10.15
N CYS A 157 -10.87 -22.89 -10.72
CA CYS A 157 -11.65 -22.47 -11.89
C CYS A 157 -11.33 -23.30 -13.14
N PHE A 158 -10.13 -23.88 -13.26
CA PHE A 158 -9.80 -24.79 -14.36
C PHE A 158 -10.33 -26.21 -14.11
N ASP A 159 -10.42 -26.64 -12.85
CA ASP A 159 -10.84 -28.00 -12.50
C ASP A 159 -12.37 -28.15 -12.43
N VAL A 160 -13.06 -27.16 -11.84
CA VAL A 160 -14.51 -27.21 -11.54
C VAL A 160 -15.31 -26.18 -12.36
N GLY A 161 -14.63 -25.26 -13.05
CA GLY A 161 -15.25 -24.23 -13.89
C GLY A 161 -15.73 -22.99 -13.10
N PRO A 162 -16.61 -22.17 -13.70
CA PRO A 162 -17.04 -20.89 -13.13
C PRO A 162 -17.75 -20.94 -11.76
N SER A 163 -18.32 -22.10 -11.40
CA SER A 163 -18.95 -22.29 -10.08
C SER A 163 -17.95 -22.10 -8.92
N ALA A 164 -16.66 -22.30 -9.17
CA ALA A 164 -15.59 -22.02 -8.20
C ALA A 164 -15.58 -20.57 -7.72
N LEU A 165 -16.02 -19.60 -8.53
CA LEU A 165 -16.11 -18.20 -8.13
C LEU A 165 -17.07 -18.01 -6.95
N ALA A 166 -18.27 -18.59 -7.04
CA ALA A 166 -19.29 -18.47 -6.00
C ALA A 166 -18.88 -19.22 -4.72
N MET A 167 -18.27 -20.40 -4.86
CA MET A 167 -17.77 -21.18 -3.72
C MET A 167 -16.73 -20.42 -2.92
N VAL A 168 -15.71 -19.86 -3.58
CA VAL A 168 -14.66 -19.08 -2.91
C VAL A 168 -15.22 -17.76 -2.37
N ALA A 169 -16.13 -17.11 -3.10
CA ALA A 169 -16.78 -15.89 -2.62
C ALA A 169 -17.57 -16.11 -1.33
N ALA A 170 -18.17 -17.29 -1.12
CA ALA A 170 -18.84 -17.61 0.13
C ALA A 170 -17.89 -17.66 1.33
N HIS A 171 -16.69 -18.24 1.16
CA HIS A 171 -15.66 -18.21 2.20
C HIS A 171 -15.19 -16.78 2.49
N VAL A 172 -14.96 -15.98 1.45
CA VAL A 172 -14.51 -14.58 1.60
C VAL A 172 -15.57 -13.71 2.29
N ALA A 173 -16.85 -13.90 1.96
CA ALA A 173 -17.95 -13.18 2.61
C ALA A 173 -18.06 -13.51 4.10
N ALA A 174 -17.73 -14.75 4.50
CA ALA A 174 -17.75 -15.20 5.89
C ALA A 174 -16.57 -14.66 6.73
N TRP A 175 -15.58 -14.01 6.13
CA TRP A 175 -14.46 -13.44 6.87
C TRP A 175 -14.88 -12.29 7.79
N PRO A 176 -14.14 -12.06 8.89
CA PRO A 176 -14.31 -10.86 9.71
C PRO A 176 -14.07 -9.61 8.86
N ALA A 177 -14.51 -8.44 9.36
CA ALA A 177 -14.20 -7.18 8.69
C ALA A 177 -12.67 -7.01 8.56
N PRO A 178 -12.17 -6.47 7.41
CA PRO A 178 -10.75 -6.20 7.24
C PRO A 178 -10.22 -5.34 8.39
N ALA A 179 -9.09 -5.73 8.96
CA ALA A 179 -8.37 -4.98 9.99
C ALA A 179 -7.00 -4.51 9.43
N PRO A 180 -6.96 -3.35 8.72
CA PRO A 180 -5.73 -2.78 8.19
C PRO A 180 -4.63 -2.67 9.26
N GLY A 181 -3.38 -2.93 8.89
CA GLY A 181 -2.25 -2.82 9.80
C GLY A 181 -2.15 -3.93 10.87
N ARG A 182 -3.03 -4.94 10.86
CA ARG A 182 -2.96 -6.09 11.78
C ARG A 182 -2.80 -7.41 11.03
N PRO A 183 -2.10 -8.40 11.61
CA PRO A 183 -2.10 -9.76 11.09
C PRO A 183 -3.50 -10.36 11.23
N MET A 184 -3.95 -11.08 10.22
CA MET A 184 -5.23 -11.78 10.18
C MET A 184 -5.03 -13.21 9.72
N GLU A 185 -5.80 -14.12 10.31
CA GLU A 185 -5.91 -15.51 9.87
C GLU A 185 -7.31 -15.72 9.29
N LEU A 186 -7.38 -15.98 7.99
CA LEU A 186 -8.61 -16.00 7.21
C LEU A 186 -8.94 -17.42 6.76
N PRO A 187 -10.02 -18.05 7.23
CA PRO A 187 -10.33 -19.44 6.94
C PRO A 187 -10.74 -19.64 5.47
N ILE A 188 -10.24 -20.70 4.84
CA ILE A 188 -10.65 -21.11 3.48
C ILE A 188 -10.67 -22.63 3.37
N GLY A 189 -11.88 -23.20 3.26
CA GLY A 189 -12.07 -24.65 3.36
C GLY A 189 -11.48 -25.21 4.66
N SER A 190 -10.55 -26.16 4.55
CA SER A 190 -9.83 -26.77 5.68
C SER A 190 -8.51 -26.08 6.03
N ALA A 191 -8.15 -25.01 5.32
CA ALA A 191 -6.92 -24.24 5.52
C ALA A 191 -7.22 -22.83 6.04
N ALA A 192 -6.18 -22.08 6.40
CA ALA A 192 -6.28 -20.66 6.73
C ALA A 192 -5.15 -19.85 6.07
N LEU A 193 -5.52 -18.71 5.50
CA LEU A 193 -4.58 -17.74 4.93
C LEU A 193 -4.10 -16.80 6.03
N ARG A 194 -2.80 -16.81 6.31
CA ARG A 194 -2.18 -15.83 7.21
C ARG A 194 -1.69 -14.64 6.41
N VAL A 195 -2.32 -13.50 6.61
CA VAL A 195 -2.06 -12.29 5.84
C VAL A 195 -1.87 -11.11 6.76
N HIS A 196 -1.16 -10.11 6.25
CA HIS A 196 -1.08 -8.81 6.89
C HIS A 196 -1.59 -7.78 5.91
N LEU A 197 -2.63 -7.05 6.32
CA LEU A 197 -3.19 -6.01 5.49
C LEU A 197 -2.35 -4.73 5.63
N PRO A 198 -2.12 -3.99 4.54
CA PRO A 198 -1.47 -2.69 4.62
C PRO A 198 -2.27 -1.74 5.54
N PRO A 199 -1.61 -0.72 6.14
CA PRO A 199 -2.30 0.30 6.93
C PRO A 199 -3.40 0.99 6.11
N ALA A 200 -4.46 1.45 6.79
CA ALA A 200 -5.52 2.19 6.12
C ALA A 200 -5.00 3.53 5.61
N ALA A 201 -5.55 4.01 4.50
CA ALA A 201 -5.20 5.33 3.97
C ALA A 201 -5.50 6.47 4.96
N ASP A 202 -6.39 6.26 5.93
CA ASP A 202 -6.76 7.23 6.95
C ASP A 202 -6.07 6.99 8.31
N ASP A 203 -5.38 5.85 8.48
CA ASP A 203 -4.63 5.51 9.70
C ASP A 203 -3.14 5.35 9.35
N PRO A 204 -2.36 6.45 9.41
CA PRO A 204 -0.95 6.44 9.05
C PRO A 204 -0.07 5.66 10.03
N GLY A 205 -0.66 5.02 11.05
CA GLY A 205 0.04 4.31 12.11
C GLY A 205 0.86 5.25 13.00
N PRO A 206 1.60 4.70 13.98
CA PRO A 206 2.40 5.49 14.90
C PRO A 206 3.44 6.38 14.17
N PRO A 207 3.86 7.49 14.80
CA PRO A 207 4.92 8.36 14.28
C PRO A 207 6.18 7.55 13.92
N PRO A 208 6.90 7.89 12.82
CA PRO A 208 8.14 7.22 12.44
C PRO A 208 9.20 7.16 13.56
N ALA A 209 9.18 8.13 14.49
CA ALA A 209 10.06 8.18 15.66
C ALA A 209 9.72 7.17 16.76
N LEU A 210 8.54 6.54 16.71
CA LEU A 210 8.04 5.55 17.67
C LEU A 210 8.00 4.13 17.08
N LEU A 211 8.56 3.92 15.88
CA LEU A 211 8.59 2.59 15.28
C LEU A 211 9.55 1.67 16.06
N PRO A 212 9.16 0.43 16.40
CA PRO A 212 10.04 -0.52 17.06
C PRO A 212 11.27 -0.84 16.19
N ALA A 213 12.41 -1.08 16.84
CA ALA A 213 13.66 -1.46 16.17
C ALA A 213 13.57 -2.79 15.36
N ASN A 214 12.55 -3.61 15.63
CA ASN A 214 12.20 -4.80 14.87
C ASN A 214 10.80 -4.64 14.27
N PRO A 215 10.67 -4.40 12.95
CA PRO A 215 9.36 -4.26 12.32
C PRO A 215 8.80 -5.67 12.04
N SER A 216 8.21 -6.31 13.05
CA SER A 216 7.28 -7.42 12.81
C SER A 216 5.97 -6.95 12.14
N VAL A 217 5.78 -5.62 12.04
CA VAL A 217 4.65 -4.95 11.39
C VAL A 217 5.12 -4.34 10.06
N PRO A 218 4.72 -4.91 8.92
CA PRO A 218 4.85 -4.29 7.62
C PRO A 218 4.33 -2.86 7.53
N TYR A 219 5.18 -1.95 7.04
CA TYR A 219 4.85 -0.56 6.79
C TYR A 219 4.70 -0.29 5.30
N GLY A 220 3.66 0.47 4.93
CA GLY A 220 3.41 0.92 3.56
C GLY A 220 2.67 -0.07 2.67
N LEU A 221 2.34 0.39 1.46
CA LEU A 221 1.72 -0.42 0.41
C LEU A 221 2.75 -1.41 -0.17
N PHE A 222 2.30 -2.61 -0.55
CA PHE A 222 3.14 -3.66 -1.17
C PHE A 222 4.39 -4.02 -0.37
N HIS A 223 4.26 -4.07 0.95
CA HIS A 223 5.32 -4.53 1.84
C HIS A 223 5.76 -5.98 1.59
N ASP A 224 4.93 -6.76 0.89
CA ASP A 224 5.21 -8.13 0.48
C ASP A 224 6.05 -8.23 -0.80
N ALA A 225 6.30 -7.12 -1.51
CA ALA A 225 7.14 -7.12 -2.70
C ALA A 225 8.59 -7.53 -2.38
N ASP A 226 9.25 -8.20 -3.31
CA ASP A 226 10.66 -8.57 -3.19
C ASP A 226 11.54 -7.57 -3.93
N LEU A 227 12.07 -6.58 -3.20
CA LEU A 227 12.96 -5.54 -3.72
C LEU A 227 14.24 -6.14 -4.28
N PHE A 228 14.78 -7.18 -3.64
CA PHE A 228 16.02 -7.80 -4.09
C PHE A 228 15.79 -8.53 -5.41
N ALA A 229 14.76 -9.38 -5.49
CA ALA A 229 14.46 -10.12 -6.70
C ALA A 229 14.13 -9.21 -7.88
N ALA A 230 13.31 -8.17 -7.66
CA ALA A 230 12.89 -7.25 -8.71
C ALA A 230 14.04 -6.36 -9.24
N PHE A 231 14.99 -5.97 -8.39
CA PHE A 231 16.05 -5.02 -8.73
C PHE A 231 17.46 -5.60 -8.61
N ARG A 232 17.62 -6.93 -8.69
CA ARG A 232 18.94 -7.59 -8.56
C ARG A 232 20.00 -7.05 -9.52
N GLY A 233 19.62 -6.69 -10.75
CA GLY A 233 20.52 -6.06 -11.73
C GLY A 233 20.73 -4.56 -11.50
N LEU A 234 19.96 -3.94 -10.60
CA LEU A 234 19.89 -2.50 -10.37
C LEU A 234 20.15 -2.09 -8.92
N LEU A 235 20.78 -2.94 -8.10
CA LEU A 235 20.99 -2.66 -6.68
C LEU A 235 21.67 -1.31 -6.41
N LEU A 236 22.63 -0.92 -7.25
CA LEU A 236 23.30 0.39 -7.16
C LEU A 236 22.39 1.58 -7.47
N HIS A 237 21.31 1.37 -8.22
CA HIS A 237 20.38 2.40 -8.64
C HIS A 237 19.22 2.58 -7.65
N LEU A 238 19.06 1.69 -6.66
CA LEU A 238 17.96 1.76 -5.69
C LEU A 238 17.86 3.11 -4.96
N TRP A 239 18.97 3.77 -4.67
CA TRP A 239 18.96 5.11 -4.05
C TRP A 239 18.44 6.20 -4.99
N THR A 240 18.80 6.14 -6.27
CA THR A 240 18.24 7.05 -7.28
C THR A 240 16.76 6.78 -7.48
N LEU A 241 16.36 5.50 -7.56
CA LEU A 241 14.96 5.11 -7.65
C LEU A 241 14.17 5.59 -6.41
N TRP A 242 14.74 5.46 -5.21
CA TRP A 242 14.14 5.99 -3.99
C TRP A 242 13.92 7.50 -4.08
N GLU A 243 14.90 8.29 -4.55
CA GLU A 243 14.72 9.74 -4.73
C GLU A 243 13.61 10.06 -5.74
N LEU A 244 13.60 9.41 -6.92
CA LEU A 244 12.56 9.59 -7.93
C LEU A 244 11.17 9.34 -7.33
N MET A 245 11.03 8.28 -6.52
CA MET A 245 9.79 7.95 -5.85
C MET A 245 9.43 8.96 -4.74
N VAL A 246 10.40 9.44 -3.96
CA VAL A 246 10.14 10.46 -2.91
C VAL A 246 9.61 11.74 -3.52
N VAL A 247 10.25 12.24 -4.59
CA VAL A 247 9.85 13.49 -5.24
C VAL A 247 8.69 13.33 -6.23
N GLY A 248 8.28 12.10 -6.55
CA GLY A 248 7.17 11.83 -7.44
C GLY A 248 7.47 12.07 -8.91
N GLU A 249 8.72 11.83 -9.33
CA GLU A 249 9.13 11.94 -10.72
C GLU A 249 8.46 10.86 -11.59
N PRO A 250 8.12 11.15 -12.86
CA PRO A 250 7.54 10.14 -13.73
C PRO A 250 8.52 9.02 -14.08
N VAL A 251 8.09 7.76 -13.96
CA VAL A 251 8.93 6.57 -14.18
C VAL A 251 8.23 5.55 -15.09
N LEU A 252 8.91 5.13 -16.15
CA LEU A 252 8.51 4.01 -16.99
C LEU A 252 9.31 2.76 -16.59
N VAL A 253 8.65 1.72 -16.10
CA VAL A 253 9.24 0.42 -15.83
C VAL A 253 9.00 -0.49 -17.03
N VAL A 254 10.07 -1.02 -17.61
CA VAL A 254 10.05 -1.97 -18.72
C VAL A 254 10.49 -3.34 -18.21
N ALA A 255 9.67 -4.36 -18.40
CA ALA A 255 9.97 -5.72 -17.96
C ALA A 255 9.57 -6.76 -19.03
N PRO A 256 10.19 -7.95 -19.04
CA PRO A 256 9.92 -8.97 -20.05
C PRO A 256 8.58 -9.71 -19.84
N SER A 257 7.92 -9.57 -18.69
CA SER A 257 6.62 -10.17 -18.41
C SER A 257 5.76 -9.31 -17.47
N PRO A 258 4.42 -9.43 -17.50
CA PRO A 258 3.54 -8.68 -16.60
C PRO A 258 3.79 -8.97 -15.12
N ALA A 259 4.19 -10.20 -14.78
CA ALA A 259 4.57 -10.57 -13.42
C ALA A 259 5.77 -9.73 -12.95
N GLN A 260 6.89 -9.77 -13.67
CA GLN A 260 8.09 -8.99 -13.34
C GLN A 260 7.81 -7.48 -13.34
N CYS A 261 6.98 -7.03 -14.28
CA CYS A 261 6.53 -5.64 -14.40
C CYS A 261 5.79 -5.17 -13.14
N SER A 262 4.71 -5.87 -12.78
CA SER A 262 3.86 -5.52 -11.66
C SER A 262 4.58 -5.64 -10.31
N GLU A 263 5.47 -6.63 -10.15
CA GLU A 263 6.35 -6.73 -8.97
C GLU A 263 7.31 -5.54 -8.86
N ALA A 264 7.92 -5.12 -9.96
CA ALA A 264 8.86 -3.99 -9.93
C ALA A 264 8.17 -2.67 -9.59
N VAL A 265 6.99 -2.40 -10.16
CA VAL A 265 6.20 -1.21 -9.81
C VAL A 265 5.78 -1.27 -8.33
N ALA A 266 5.29 -2.41 -7.85
CA ALA A 266 4.96 -2.61 -6.43
C ALA A 266 6.19 -2.40 -5.53
N GLY A 267 7.35 -2.90 -5.96
CA GLY A 267 8.64 -2.69 -5.30
C GLY A 267 9.01 -1.22 -5.18
N LEU A 268 8.94 -0.45 -6.28
CA LEU A 268 9.18 1.00 -6.26
C LEU A 268 8.25 1.74 -5.31
N VAL A 269 6.94 1.43 -5.34
CA VAL A 269 5.95 2.06 -4.45
C VAL A 269 6.27 1.76 -2.99
N SER A 270 6.67 0.52 -2.68
CA SER A 270 7.04 0.11 -1.32
C SER A 270 8.39 0.66 -0.85
N LEU A 271 9.26 1.10 -1.77
CA LEU A 271 10.63 1.54 -1.50
C LEU A 271 10.69 2.78 -0.60
N VAL A 272 9.66 3.62 -0.63
CA VAL A 272 9.59 4.87 0.13
C VAL A 272 8.84 4.74 1.46
N ALA A 273 8.47 3.52 1.89
CA ALA A 273 7.86 3.34 3.21
C ALA A 273 8.74 3.98 4.32
N PRO A 274 8.17 4.67 5.32
CA PRO A 274 6.75 4.75 5.65
C PRO A 274 6.02 5.96 5.00
N LEU A 275 6.61 6.61 3.99
CA LEU A 275 5.90 7.61 3.18
C LEU A 275 4.77 6.92 2.43
N LEU A 276 3.54 7.43 2.58
CA LEU A 276 2.42 6.96 1.78
C LEU A 276 2.50 7.57 0.39
N TYR A 277 2.84 6.72 -0.58
CA TYR A 277 3.00 7.12 -1.97
C TYR A 277 1.66 7.59 -2.56
N SER A 278 1.61 8.86 -2.98
CA SER A 278 0.37 9.53 -3.40
C SER A 278 0.27 9.72 -4.92
N VAL A 279 1.35 9.43 -5.64
CA VAL A 279 1.44 9.56 -7.10
C VAL A 279 0.76 8.37 -7.77
N ASP A 280 0.17 8.59 -8.95
CA ASP A 280 -0.50 7.53 -9.68
C ASP A 280 0.51 6.45 -10.11
N TYR A 281 0.08 5.19 -10.09
CA TYR A 281 0.88 4.08 -10.56
C TYR A 281 -0.01 3.03 -11.21
N ARG A 282 0.51 2.43 -12.29
CA ARG A 282 -0.11 1.36 -13.07
C ARG A 282 0.87 0.18 -13.09
N PRO A 283 0.66 -0.85 -12.24
CA PRO A 283 1.59 -1.98 -12.16
C PRO A 283 1.77 -2.71 -13.50
N TYR A 284 0.72 -2.73 -14.30
CA TYR A 284 0.72 -3.19 -15.68
C TYR A 284 -0.19 -2.26 -16.51
N PHE A 285 0.40 -1.57 -17.46
CA PHE A 285 -0.20 -0.55 -18.32
C PHE A 285 -0.21 -1.04 -19.76
N THR A 286 -1.36 -0.90 -20.41
CA THR A 286 -1.61 -1.39 -21.77
C THR A 286 -2.14 -0.25 -22.65
N ILE A 287 -2.16 -0.46 -23.96
CA ILE A 287 -2.72 0.52 -24.91
C ILE A 287 -4.24 0.72 -24.73
N HIS A 288 -4.88 -0.18 -24.00
CA HIS A 288 -6.31 -0.13 -23.70
C HIS A 288 -6.64 0.72 -22.47
N ASP A 289 -5.61 1.19 -21.74
CA ASP A 289 -5.82 2.12 -20.64
C ASP A 289 -6.43 3.45 -21.16
N PRO A 290 -7.49 3.97 -20.52
CA PRO A 290 -8.16 5.18 -20.97
C PRO A 290 -7.24 6.41 -21.02
N ASP A 291 -6.17 6.43 -20.23
CA ASP A 291 -5.23 7.54 -20.21
C ASP A 291 -4.19 7.47 -21.34
N PHE A 292 -4.04 6.33 -22.02
CA PHE A 292 -3.00 6.12 -23.02
C PHE A 292 -3.05 7.14 -24.16
N ALA A 293 -4.23 7.39 -24.74
CA ALA A 293 -4.37 8.32 -25.86
C ALA A 293 -3.92 9.74 -25.50
N ARG A 294 -4.24 10.20 -24.29
CA ARG A 294 -3.80 11.51 -23.78
C ARG A 294 -2.29 11.55 -23.56
N LEU A 295 -1.72 10.51 -22.93
CA LEU A 295 -0.28 10.44 -22.63
C LEU A 295 0.57 10.37 -23.90
N ASN A 296 0.11 9.63 -24.91
CA ASN A 296 0.77 9.53 -26.22
C ASN A 296 0.66 10.81 -27.05
N ALA A 297 -0.34 11.67 -26.79
CA ALA A 297 -0.54 12.93 -27.48
C ALA A 297 0.26 14.10 -26.89
N LEU A 298 0.98 13.90 -25.78
CA LEU A 298 1.81 14.94 -25.16
C LEU A 298 2.85 15.45 -26.15
N ALA A 299 2.93 16.78 -26.29
CA ALA A 299 3.88 17.41 -27.19
C ALA A 299 5.32 17.33 -26.64
N GLU A 300 6.29 17.48 -27.54
CA GLU A 300 7.71 17.53 -27.15
C GLU A 300 7.96 18.77 -26.28
N GLY A 301 8.48 18.55 -25.06
CA GLY A 301 8.70 19.61 -24.06
C GLY A 301 7.56 19.78 -23.04
N GLU A 302 6.42 19.14 -23.23
CA GLU A 302 5.39 19.09 -22.18
C GLU A 302 5.86 18.21 -21.01
N VAL A 303 5.55 18.66 -19.79
CA VAL A 303 5.90 17.93 -18.57
C VAL A 303 5.01 16.69 -18.46
N PHE A 304 5.64 15.51 -18.44
CA PHE A 304 4.91 14.27 -18.24
C PHE A 304 4.30 14.25 -16.82
N PRO A 305 3.02 13.87 -16.67
CA PRO A 305 2.37 13.88 -15.36
C PRO A 305 3.08 12.94 -14.36
N PRO A 306 3.12 13.27 -13.06
CA PRO A 306 3.64 12.37 -12.04
C PRO A 306 2.92 11.02 -12.06
N MET A 307 3.59 9.97 -12.53
CA MET A 307 3.08 8.60 -12.50
C MET A 307 4.18 7.55 -12.69
N VAL A 308 3.90 6.32 -12.22
CA VAL A 308 4.74 5.14 -12.46
C VAL A 308 4.00 4.17 -13.35
N LEU A 309 4.53 3.89 -14.54
CA LEU A 309 3.91 3.02 -15.52
C LEU A 309 4.75 1.77 -15.71
N GLY A 310 4.17 0.60 -15.46
CA GLY A 310 4.78 -0.67 -15.80
C GLY A 310 4.33 -1.15 -17.18
N VAL A 311 5.26 -1.44 -18.08
CA VAL A 311 4.97 -1.94 -19.43
C VAL A 311 5.82 -3.15 -19.79
N THR A 312 5.29 -4.00 -20.66
CA THR A 312 6.03 -5.11 -21.28
C THR A 312 6.35 -4.88 -22.75
N ASN A 313 5.49 -4.11 -23.44
CA ASN A 313 5.66 -3.82 -24.85
C ASN A 313 6.61 -2.64 -25.07
N LEU A 314 7.69 -2.86 -25.82
CA LEU A 314 8.68 -1.82 -26.11
C LEU A 314 8.16 -0.69 -27.02
N PHE A 315 6.99 -0.85 -27.64
CA PHE A 315 6.29 0.24 -28.33
C PHE A 315 6.11 1.47 -27.43
N PHE A 316 5.95 1.29 -26.12
CA PHE A 316 5.79 2.40 -25.18
C PHE A 316 7.00 3.33 -25.11
N LEU A 317 8.21 2.84 -25.43
CA LEU A 317 9.39 3.70 -25.56
C LEU A 317 9.28 4.71 -26.70
N LYS A 318 8.48 4.39 -27.73
CA LYS A 318 8.19 5.28 -28.86
C LYS A 318 6.94 6.11 -28.63
N SER A 319 5.94 5.62 -27.90
CA SER A 319 4.70 6.37 -27.67
C SER A 319 4.80 7.35 -26.49
N LEU A 320 5.61 7.02 -25.47
CA LEU A 320 5.77 7.82 -24.25
C LEU A 320 7.16 8.48 -24.18
N LYS A 321 7.60 9.13 -25.27
CA LYS A 321 8.98 9.61 -25.40
C LYS A 321 9.35 10.72 -24.40
N SER A 322 8.36 11.46 -23.90
CA SER A 322 8.56 12.56 -22.96
C SER A 322 8.81 12.11 -21.52
N ILE A 323 8.72 10.81 -21.20
CA ILE A 323 8.98 10.31 -19.86
C ILE A 323 10.48 10.40 -19.53
N PRO A 324 10.89 11.14 -18.47
CA PRO A 324 12.30 11.43 -18.21
C PRO A 324 13.08 10.25 -17.62
N ASN A 325 12.39 9.29 -17.01
CA ASN A 325 13.02 8.17 -16.30
C ASN A 325 12.49 6.83 -16.82
N VAL A 326 13.39 5.98 -17.31
CA VAL A 326 13.10 4.62 -17.78
C VAL A 326 13.95 3.62 -17.01
N VAL A 327 13.30 2.61 -16.45
CA VAL A 327 13.91 1.53 -15.67
C VAL A 327 13.60 0.21 -16.37
N ALA A 328 14.63 -0.51 -16.80
CA ALA A 328 14.48 -1.85 -17.31
C ALA A 328 14.88 -2.87 -16.26
N VAL A 329 13.99 -3.80 -15.95
CA VAL A 329 14.15 -4.80 -14.88
C VAL A 329 14.01 -6.21 -15.41
N GLY A 330 14.54 -7.14 -14.63
CA GLY A 330 14.33 -8.57 -14.85
C GLY A 330 15.09 -9.11 -16.05
N SER A 331 14.97 -10.41 -16.26
CA SER A 331 15.65 -11.11 -17.35
C SER A 331 14.66 -11.95 -18.16
N PRO A 332 14.77 -11.98 -19.50
CA PRO A 332 14.10 -12.99 -20.30
C PRO A 332 14.60 -14.37 -19.87
N ASN A 333 13.73 -15.38 -19.92
CA ASN A 333 14.00 -16.72 -19.39
C ASN A 333 15.36 -17.29 -19.88
N PRO A 334 16.19 -17.91 -19.00
CA PRO A 334 17.56 -18.31 -19.30
C PRO A 334 17.75 -19.41 -20.37
N ASN A 335 16.65 -20.00 -20.87
CA ASN A 335 16.70 -21.01 -21.94
C ASN A 335 16.60 -20.41 -23.36
N SER A 336 16.66 -19.08 -23.50
CA SER A 336 16.72 -18.41 -24.79
C SER A 336 18.16 -18.44 -25.34
N THR A 337 18.50 -19.53 -26.02
CA THR A 337 19.52 -19.64 -27.07
C THR A 337 20.81 -18.83 -26.88
N ARG A 338 21.80 -19.39 -26.17
CA ARG A 338 23.21 -19.07 -26.47
C ARG A 338 23.53 -19.60 -27.86
N VAL A 339 23.42 -18.76 -28.89
CA VAL A 339 24.20 -18.96 -30.11
C VAL A 339 25.60 -18.43 -29.82
N LEU A 340 26.47 -19.29 -29.30
CA LEU A 340 27.90 -19.02 -29.32
C LEU A 340 28.37 -19.20 -30.78
N PRO A 341 29.17 -18.27 -31.33
CA PRO A 341 29.80 -18.51 -32.62
C PRO A 341 30.80 -19.66 -32.47
N VAL A 342 30.68 -20.66 -33.33
CA VAL A 342 31.61 -21.78 -33.45
C VAL A 342 32.94 -21.23 -33.97
N GLY A 343 33.90 -21.01 -33.07
CA GLY A 343 35.31 -20.80 -33.38
C GLY A 343 36.04 -22.13 -33.27
N GLY A 344 36.73 -22.54 -34.34
CA GLY A 344 37.32 -23.86 -34.52
C GLY A 344 38.37 -24.25 -33.47
N GLN A 345 38.33 -25.51 -33.04
CA GLN A 345 39.38 -26.14 -32.25
C GLN A 345 40.47 -26.67 -33.18
N SER A 346 41.72 -26.32 -32.90
CA SER A 346 42.90 -27.11 -33.29
C SER A 346 43.49 -27.75 -32.04
N PRO A 347 43.92 -29.02 -32.07
CA PRO A 347 44.46 -29.71 -30.91
C PRO A 347 45.99 -29.50 -30.81
N GLY A 348 46.47 -29.10 -29.64
CA GLY A 348 47.89 -28.95 -29.32
C GLY A 348 48.24 -29.61 -27.99
N ASN A 349 49.21 -30.50 -28.05
CA ASN A 349 49.72 -31.45 -27.04
C ASN A 349 50.62 -30.79 -25.96
N GLY A 350 50.81 -31.43 -24.78
CA GLY A 350 52.09 -31.35 -24.03
C GLY A 350 52.11 -30.92 -22.55
N THR A 351 52.04 -31.92 -21.65
CA THR A 351 52.76 -32.18 -20.38
C THR A 351 53.52 -31.12 -19.53
N ASN A 352 53.29 -31.25 -18.21
CA ASN A 352 54.19 -31.18 -17.02
C ASN A 352 54.73 -29.85 -16.43
N GLY A 353 54.50 -29.64 -15.12
CA GLY A 353 55.36 -28.81 -14.23
C GLY A 353 54.74 -28.20 -12.96
N THR A 354 55.04 -28.82 -11.79
CA THR A 354 55.18 -28.27 -10.40
C THR A 354 53.97 -27.70 -9.59
N PRO A 355 53.92 -27.96 -8.25
CA PRO A 355 52.80 -27.58 -7.38
C PRO A 355 53.04 -26.20 -6.76
N GLY A 356 52.18 -25.23 -7.08
CA GLY A 356 52.30 -23.88 -6.57
C GLY A 356 50.95 -23.21 -6.43
N LYS A 357 50.67 -22.76 -5.20
CA LYS A 357 49.65 -21.78 -4.81
C LYS A 357 48.20 -22.15 -5.15
N LEU A 358 47.45 -22.48 -4.09
CA LEU A 358 45.99 -22.45 -4.04
C LEU A 358 45.45 -21.23 -4.81
N LYS A 359 44.88 -21.48 -5.99
CA LYS A 359 44.19 -20.49 -6.83
C LYS A 359 42.89 -20.06 -6.15
N LEU A 360 43.02 -19.07 -5.29
CA LEU A 360 41.96 -18.21 -4.78
C LEU A 360 41.52 -17.21 -5.87
N ASP A 361 41.15 -17.69 -7.06
CA ASP A 361 40.83 -16.87 -8.24
C ASP A 361 39.50 -17.26 -8.90
N LYS A 362 38.49 -17.60 -8.07
CA LYS A 362 37.11 -17.81 -8.54
C LYS A 362 36.06 -17.21 -7.61
N LEU A 363 36.24 -15.95 -7.23
CA LEU A 363 35.19 -15.15 -6.58
C LEU A 363 35.14 -13.78 -7.25
N ALA A 364 34.28 -13.63 -8.25
CA ALA A 364 34.03 -12.37 -8.93
C ALA A 364 33.10 -11.48 -8.10
N ILE A 365 33.67 -10.89 -7.03
CA ILE A 365 33.19 -9.64 -6.43
C ILE A 365 33.80 -8.44 -7.20
N ASN A 366 34.09 -8.61 -8.49
CA ASN A 366 34.45 -7.52 -9.42
C ASN A 366 33.23 -6.71 -9.90
N LYS A 367 32.11 -6.72 -9.15
CA LYS A 367 30.88 -5.97 -9.50
C LYS A 367 30.96 -4.46 -9.23
N PHE A 368 32.10 -3.95 -8.75
CA PHE A 368 32.40 -2.51 -8.70
C PHE A 368 33.65 -2.14 -9.54
N SER A 369 33.85 -2.83 -10.67
CA SER A 369 34.91 -2.53 -11.63
C SER A 369 34.65 -1.21 -12.38
N PRO A 370 35.68 -0.41 -12.74
CA PRO A 370 35.54 0.73 -13.65
C PRO A 370 34.88 0.38 -15.00
N THR A 371 34.84 -0.91 -15.38
CA THR A 371 34.11 -1.39 -16.57
C THR A 371 32.57 -1.26 -16.44
N SER A 372 31.99 -1.39 -15.24
CA SER A 372 30.54 -1.18 -15.05
C SER A 372 30.17 0.30 -15.14
N LEU A 373 31.08 1.19 -14.72
CA LEU A 373 30.97 2.63 -14.93
C LEU A 373 31.11 3.02 -16.41
N LEU A 374 32.04 2.39 -17.15
CA LEU A 374 32.17 2.61 -18.59
C LEU A 374 30.95 2.07 -19.37
N ASN A 375 30.41 0.93 -18.96
CA ASN A 375 29.19 0.38 -19.56
C ASN A 375 27.95 1.23 -19.23
N SER A 376 27.85 1.81 -18.04
CA SER A 376 26.74 2.72 -17.71
C SER A 376 26.81 4.04 -18.50
N ILE A 377 28.01 4.54 -18.81
CA ILE A 377 28.22 5.70 -19.70
C ILE A 377 27.83 5.34 -21.15
N LYS A 378 28.19 4.14 -21.64
CA LYS A 378 27.77 3.65 -22.95
C LYS A 378 26.25 3.49 -23.05
N LEU A 379 25.62 2.88 -22.03
CA LEU A 379 24.16 2.72 -21.99
C LEU A 379 23.43 4.07 -21.96
N ARG A 380 23.95 5.07 -21.25
CA ARG A 380 23.39 6.43 -21.29
C ARG A 380 23.42 7.04 -22.69
N ARG A 381 24.43 6.71 -23.50
CA ARG A 381 24.58 7.21 -24.87
C ARG A 381 23.64 6.51 -25.86
N GLU A 382 23.35 5.22 -25.65
CA GLU A 382 22.45 4.42 -26.50
C GLU A 382 20.96 4.68 -26.20
N GLY A 383 20.64 5.21 -25.01
CA GLY A 383 19.28 5.53 -24.60
C GLY A 383 18.39 4.29 -24.40
N PRO A 384 17.13 4.47 -23.96
CA PRO A 384 16.23 3.36 -23.64
C PRO A 384 15.80 2.55 -24.87
N LEU A 385 15.88 3.14 -26.08
CA LEU A 385 15.57 2.44 -27.35
C LEU A 385 16.51 1.26 -27.65
N SER A 386 17.68 1.19 -27.00
CA SER A 386 18.57 0.03 -27.05
C SER A 386 17.87 -1.29 -26.66
N LEU A 387 16.85 -1.22 -25.80
CA LEU A 387 16.03 -2.37 -25.41
C LEU A 387 15.33 -3.04 -26.58
N MET A 388 15.11 -2.32 -27.69
CA MET A 388 14.51 -2.89 -28.89
C MET A 388 15.41 -3.93 -29.58
N THR A 389 16.71 -3.93 -29.27
CA THR A 389 17.69 -4.85 -29.84
C THR A 389 18.04 -5.99 -28.88
N GLU A 390 18.21 -5.66 -27.60
CA GLU A 390 18.61 -6.62 -26.57
C GLU A 390 18.07 -6.17 -25.23
N HIS A 391 17.39 -7.06 -24.52
CA HIS A 391 16.89 -6.77 -23.17
C HIS A 391 18.05 -6.67 -22.18
N LYS A 392 18.10 -5.58 -21.42
CA LYS A 392 19.15 -5.31 -20.42
C LYS A 392 18.54 -4.66 -19.20
N GLU A 393 19.02 -5.02 -18.01
CA GLU A 393 18.67 -4.31 -16.79
C GLU A 393 19.45 -2.99 -16.72
N ALA A 394 18.74 -1.86 -16.72
CA ALA A 394 19.36 -0.54 -16.74
C ALA A 394 18.44 0.58 -16.22
N LEU A 395 19.04 1.72 -15.87
CA LEU A 395 18.36 2.96 -15.55
C LEU A 395 18.81 4.07 -16.52
N TRP A 396 17.87 4.62 -17.28
CA TRP A 396 18.04 5.86 -18.04
C TRP A 396 17.27 6.97 -17.36
N SER A 397 17.97 8.00 -16.92
CA SER A 397 17.37 9.10 -16.18
C SER A 397 18.22 10.37 -16.36
N THR A 398 17.55 11.49 -16.53
CA THR A 398 18.15 12.84 -16.49
C THR A 398 18.28 13.37 -15.06
N TYR A 399 17.71 12.67 -14.08
CA TYR A 399 17.73 13.04 -12.69
C TYR A 399 19.15 12.98 -12.11
N ALA A 400 19.53 14.02 -11.37
CA ALA A 400 20.81 14.11 -10.68
C ALA A 400 20.60 13.73 -9.20
N PRO A 401 20.92 12.48 -8.79
CA PRO A 401 20.67 12.04 -7.42
C PRO A 401 21.54 12.80 -6.42
N THR A 402 20.90 13.19 -5.31
CA THR A 402 21.53 13.79 -4.14
C THR A 402 22.07 12.72 -3.17
N THR A 403 21.54 11.51 -3.22
CA THR A 403 21.98 10.37 -2.42
C THR A 403 23.12 9.60 -3.09
N LYS A 404 23.78 8.75 -2.31
CA LYS A 404 24.83 7.83 -2.75
C LYS A 404 24.46 6.41 -2.34
N PRO A 405 24.82 5.41 -3.16
CA PRO A 405 24.70 4.02 -2.76
C PRO A 405 25.44 3.73 -1.45
N ASP A 406 24.77 3.06 -0.52
CA ASP A 406 25.37 2.65 0.75
C ASP A 406 26.10 1.32 0.55
N THR A 407 27.42 1.40 0.40
CA THR A 407 28.28 0.23 0.20
C THR A 407 28.25 -0.72 1.39
N SER A 408 27.99 -0.23 2.61
CA SER A 408 27.88 -1.09 3.79
C SER A 408 26.64 -1.99 3.72
N VAL A 409 25.54 -1.49 3.15
CA VAL A 409 24.32 -2.28 2.92
C VAL A 409 24.56 -3.29 1.82
N LEU A 410 25.13 -2.85 0.69
CA LEU A 410 25.42 -3.74 -0.45
C LEU A 410 26.37 -4.87 -0.08
N ASN A 411 27.38 -4.61 0.75
CA ASN A 411 28.33 -5.62 1.21
C ASN A 411 27.73 -6.63 2.20
N ARG A 412 26.56 -6.34 2.79
CA ARG A 412 25.85 -7.29 3.66
C ARG A 412 24.93 -8.24 2.89
N LEU A 413 24.67 -7.98 1.61
CA LEU A 413 23.83 -8.86 0.80
C LEU A 413 24.54 -10.19 0.57
N ILE A 414 23.83 -11.29 0.82
CA ILE A 414 24.36 -12.64 0.66
C ILE A 414 24.32 -13.01 -0.82
N ASP A 415 25.43 -13.53 -1.34
CA ASP A 415 25.49 -14.00 -2.72
C ASP A 415 24.76 -15.34 -2.86
N ALA A 416 23.86 -15.41 -3.84
CA ALA A 416 23.13 -16.64 -4.12
C ALA A 416 24.10 -17.61 -4.81
N GLY A 417 24.49 -18.68 -4.11
CA GLY A 417 25.12 -19.82 -4.77
C GLY A 417 24.23 -20.40 -5.88
N VAL A 418 24.75 -21.33 -6.67
CA VAL A 418 24.11 -21.83 -7.92
C VAL A 418 22.85 -22.69 -7.69
N SER A 419 22.33 -22.79 -6.46
CA SER A 419 21.18 -23.65 -6.14
C SER A 419 19.88 -22.84 -6.00
N PRO A 420 18.79 -23.20 -6.70
CA PRO A 420 17.55 -22.42 -6.73
C PRO A 420 16.80 -22.38 -5.38
N ARG A 421 16.94 -23.41 -4.53
CA ARG A 421 16.36 -23.38 -3.16
C ARG A 421 17.12 -22.42 -2.23
N ILE A 422 18.42 -22.28 -2.45
CA ILE A 422 19.26 -21.33 -1.72
C ILE A 422 18.94 -19.91 -2.21
N GLU A 423 18.75 -19.73 -3.52
CA GLU A 423 18.38 -18.44 -4.12
C GLU A 423 17.09 -17.86 -3.52
N GLU A 424 16.01 -18.64 -3.40
CA GLU A 424 14.73 -18.19 -2.81
C GLU A 424 14.88 -17.80 -1.33
N SER A 425 15.56 -18.64 -0.53
CA SER A 425 15.79 -18.35 0.89
C SER A 425 16.70 -17.13 1.10
N MET A 426 17.68 -16.91 0.23
CA MET A 426 18.57 -15.74 0.29
C MET A 426 17.89 -14.47 -0.19
N SER A 427 16.98 -14.56 -1.17
CA SER A 427 16.20 -13.41 -1.63
C SER A 427 15.40 -12.79 -0.48
N VAL A 428 14.77 -13.63 0.36
CA VAL A 428 14.04 -13.18 1.55
C VAL A 428 14.94 -12.40 2.51
N VAL A 429 16.14 -12.91 2.80
CA VAL A 429 17.11 -12.25 3.71
C VAL A 429 17.61 -10.94 3.13
N ASN A 430 18.00 -10.93 1.85
CA ASN A 430 18.49 -9.74 1.17
C ASN A 430 17.38 -8.67 1.04
N ASN A 431 16.16 -9.08 0.75
CA ASN A 431 15.00 -8.21 0.72
C ASN A 431 14.77 -7.54 2.08
N GLU A 432 14.86 -8.29 3.18
CA GLU A 432 14.73 -7.75 4.54
C GLU A 432 15.82 -6.73 4.88
N ILE A 433 17.08 -6.98 4.49
CA ILE A 433 18.19 -6.03 4.64
C ILE A 433 17.89 -4.73 3.88
N LEU A 434 17.43 -4.83 2.64
CA LEU A 434 17.08 -3.66 1.82
C LEU A 434 15.88 -2.91 2.40
N ARG A 435 14.80 -3.60 2.77
CA ARG A 435 13.59 -3.00 3.35
C ARG A 435 13.91 -2.23 4.63
N ARG A 436 14.70 -2.81 5.53
CA ARG A 436 15.11 -2.14 6.77
C ARG A 436 15.90 -0.86 6.48
N HIS A 437 16.86 -0.94 5.55
CA HIS A 437 17.67 0.22 5.18
C HIS A 437 16.83 1.35 4.57
N PHE A 438 15.94 1.06 3.62
CA PHE A 438 15.11 2.09 2.99
C PHE A 438 14.01 2.63 3.91
N LEU A 439 13.51 1.82 4.85
CA LEU A 439 12.62 2.27 5.92
C LEU A 439 13.34 3.28 6.84
N GLU A 440 14.57 2.96 7.27
CA GLU A 440 15.41 3.87 8.06
C GLU A 440 15.74 5.14 7.29
N LEU A 441 16.09 5.03 6.00
CA LEU A 441 16.41 6.17 5.15
C LEU A 441 15.23 7.14 5.04
N THR A 442 14.04 6.64 4.73
CA THR A 442 12.83 7.46 4.61
C THR A 442 12.43 8.04 5.96
N THR A 443 12.52 7.26 7.04
CA THR A 443 12.23 7.74 8.40
C THR A 443 13.14 8.90 8.80
N ASN A 444 14.45 8.79 8.55
CA ASN A 444 15.40 9.86 8.83
C ASN A 444 15.18 11.08 7.91
N PHE A 445 14.80 10.86 6.64
CA PHE A 445 14.45 11.95 5.72
C PHE A 445 13.23 12.75 6.21
N LEU A 446 12.21 12.08 6.74
CA LEU A 446 10.98 12.71 7.23
C LEU A 446 11.09 13.25 8.68
N ALA A 447 12.10 12.84 9.44
CA ALA A 447 12.28 13.24 10.84
C ALA A 447 12.28 14.77 11.10
N PRO A 448 12.85 15.64 10.24
CA PRO A 448 12.83 17.09 10.44
C PRO A 448 11.43 17.72 10.49
N PHE A 449 10.39 17.04 9.96
CA PHE A 449 9.01 17.52 10.05
C PHE A 449 8.36 17.27 11.42
N GLY A 450 8.97 16.42 12.26
CA GLY A 450 8.44 16.04 13.57
C GLY A 450 8.00 17.19 14.49
N PRO A 451 8.73 18.32 14.58
CA PRO A 451 8.31 19.46 15.41
C PRO A 451 6.95 20.05 15.03
N TYR A 452 6.56 20.00 13.75
CA TYR A 452 5.26 20.51 13.27
C TYR A 452 4.10 19.53 13.51
N LEU A 453 4.42 18.31 13.93
CA LEU A 453 3.47 17.22 14.16
C LEU A 453 3.44 16.80 15.63
N ARG A 454 4.09 17.56 16.52
CA ARG A 454 4.21 17.22 17.94
C ARG A 454 2.89 17.51 18.65
N THR A 455 2.29 16.48 19.23
CA THR A 455 1.13 16.61 20.11
C THR A 455 1.55 17.15 21.47
N THR A 456 0.65 17.90 22.09
CA THR A 456 0.84 18.46 23.44
C THR A 456 -0.17 17.86 24.40
N THR A 457 0.23 17.57 25.62
CA THR A 457 -0.67 17.27 26.74
C THR A 457 -0.85 18.53 27.58
N PRO A 458 -1.98 18.69 28.30
CA PRO A 458 -2.10 19.74 29.31
C PRO A 458 -0.92 19.66 30.29
N SER A 459 -0.29 20.78 30.60
CA SER A 459 0.79 20.82 31.60
C SER A 459 0.23 20.49 32.99
N GLU A 460 1.03 19.83 33.83
CA GLU A 460 0.63 19.55 35.21
C GLU A 460 0.25 20.85 35.94
N GLY A 461 -0.99 20.92 36.43
CA GLY A 461 -1.54 22.11 37.09
C GLY A 461 -2.31 23.09 36.19
N SER A 462 -2.31 22.89 34.87
CA SER A 462 -3.20 23.63 33.96
C SER A 462 -4.59 23.00 33.85
N SER A 463 -5.61 23.79 33.50
CA SER A 463 -6.96 23.27 33.29
C SER A 463 -7.05 22.47 31.97
N PRO A 464 -7.44 21.18 31.99
CA PRO A 464 -7.61 20.39 30.77
C PRO A 464 -8.88 20.77 29.98
N PHE A 465 -9.70 21.68 30.53
CA PHE A 465 -10.94 22.17 29.92
C PHE A 465 -10.72 23.39 29.01
N VAL A 466 -9.49 23.88 28.89
CA VAL A 466 -9.12 24.85 27.85
C VAL A 466 -9.08 24.14 26.49
N ASP A 467 -9.26 24.88 25.41
CA ASP A 467 -9.11 24.34 24.05
C ASP A 467 -7.64 23.91 23.81
N PRO A 468 -7.41 22.72 23.23
CA PRO A 468 -6.05 22.28 22.93
C PRO A 468 -5.33 23.28 22.01
N PRO A 469 -4.05 23.59 22.26
CA PRO A 469 -3.31 24.54 21.43
C PRO A 469 -3.18 24.00 20.01
N LEU A 470 -3.22 24.89 19.02
CA LEU A 470 -3.05 24.52 17.63
C LEU A 470 -1.63 23.96 17.41
N LEU A 471 -1.52 22.97 16.50
CA LEU A 471 -0.21 22.50 16.06
C LEU A 471 0.57 23.65 15.37
N PRO A 472 1.91 23.67 15.47
CA PRO A 472 2.71 24.73 14.86
C PRO A 472 2.40 24.93 13.37
N PRO A 473 2.32 26.18 12.88
CA PRO A 473 2.18 26.45 11.46
C PRO A 473 3.43 25.94 10.71
N PHE A 474 3.25 25.52 9.46
CA PHE A 474 4.34 25.06 8.61
C PHE A 474 4.57 26.05 7.48
N HIS A 475 5.79 26.60 7.42
CA HIS A 475 6.25 27.48 6.35
C HIS A 475 7.48 26.85 5.69
N ALA A 476 7.41 26.63 4.37
CA ALA A 476 8.44 25.93 3.62
C ALA A 476 9.81 26.64 3.68
N ASP A 477 9.83 27.97 3.52
CA ASP A 477 11.07 28.75 3.54
C ASP A 477 11.76 28.72 4.91
N GLU A 478 10.99 28.89 5.99
CA GLU A 478 11.52 28.79 7.36
C GLU A 478 12.08 27.39 7.64
N PHE A 479 11.36 26.35 7.20
CA PHE A 479 11.80 24.97 7.34
C PHE A 479 13.13 24.73 6.60
N VAL A 480 13.22 25.13 5.34
CA VAL A 480 14.43 24.93 4.52
C VAL A 480 15.61 25.72 5.10
N ASN A 481 15.40 26.97 5.53
CA ASN A 481 16.43 27.81 6.14
C ASN A 481 16.92 27.24 7.48
N GLY A 482 16.00 26.79 8.33
CA GLY A 482 16.34 26.13 9.60
C GLY A 482 17.10 24.82 9.38
N LEU A 483 16.72 24.05 8.36
CA LEU A 483 17.41 22.80 8.02
C LEU A 483 18.81 23.06 7.46
N ALA A 484 19.00 24.10 6.64
CA ALA A 484 20.31 24.52 6.15
C ALA A 484 21.27 24.88 7.29
N ALA A 485 20.78 25.57 8.32
CA ALA A 485 21.58 25.94 9.49
C ALA A 485 21.95 24.72 10.37
N ARG A 486 21.03 23.76 10.53
CA ARG A 486 21.24 22.56 11.35
C ARG A 486 22.03 21.45 10.64
N GLY A 487 21.93 21.38 9.32
CA GLY A 487 22.43 20.29 8.49
C GLY A 487 21.50 19.05 8.47
N PRO A 488 21.81 18.05 7.62
CA PRO A 488 20.94 16.89 7.36
C PRO A 488 20.94 15.84 8.48
N GLY A 489 21.68 16.06 9.57
CA GLY A 489 21.88 15.08 10.64
C GLY A 489 22.92 13.99 10.31
N LYS A 490 23.36 13.27 11.35
CA LYS A 490 24.49 12.31 11.27
C LYS A 490 24.24 11.11 10.35
N PHE A 491 22.99 10.65 10.25
CA PHE A 491 22.64 9.48 9.46
C PHE A 491 22.64 9.79 7.95
N LEU A 492 22.02 10.91 7.56
CA LEU A 492 21.91 11.33 6.16
C LEU A 492 23.21 11.94 5.64
N SER A 493 24.01 12.62 6.49
CA SER A 493 25.28 13.23 6.06
C SER A 493 26.28 12.23 5.47
N LYS A 494 26.24 10.97 5.90
CA LYS A 494 27.07 9.88 5.35
C LYS A 494 26.59 9.36 3.99
N ARG A 495 25.33 9.64 3.62
CA ARG A 495 24.62 9.03 2.48
C ARG A 495 24.19 10.04 1.42
N MET A 496 24.27 11.33 1.74
CA MET A 496 23.89 12.41 0.83
C MET A 496 25.12 13.20 0.36
N ARG A 497 24.96 13.86 -0.78
CA ARG A 497 25.92 14.78 -1.41
C ARG A 497 25.74 16.19 -0.84
N SER A 498 26.59 17.13 -1.24
CA SER A 498 26.54 18.52 -0.77
C SER A 498 25.22 19.24 -1.12
N ASN A 499 24.56 18.86 -2.22
CA ASN A 499 23.29 19.43 -2.68
C ASN A 499 22.04 18.76 -2.07
N TRP A 500 22.18 18.10 -0.92
CA TRP A 500 21.08 17.37 -0.25
C TRP A 500 19.84 18.22 0.06
N LEU A 501 20.01 19.53 0.26
CA LEU A 501 18.89 20.44 0.56
C LEU A 501 17.92 20.56 -0.62
N ASP A 502 18.40 20.36 -1.85
CA ASP A 502 17.55 20.38 -3.06
C ASP A 502 16.53 19.25 -3.05
N LEU A 503 16.84 18.10 -2.45
CA LEU A 503 15.89 16.99 -2.31
C LEU A 503 14.71 17.41 -1.44
N TYR A 504 14.95 18.16 -0.35
CA TYR A 504 13.87 18.69 0.49
C TYR A 504 13.03 19.71 -0.27
N ARG A 505 13.63 20.63 -1.03
CA ARG A 505 12.89 21.59 -1.86
C ARG A 505 11.96 20.89 -2.85
N ARG A 506 12.51 19.95 -3.61
CA ARG A 506 11.73 19.15 -4.58
C ARG A 506 10.66 18.30 -3.92
N PHE A 507 10.90 17.76 -2.72
CA PHE A 507 9.89 17.02 -1.98
C PHE A 507 8.73 17.93 -1.56
N LEU A 508 9.01 19.13 -1.03
CA LEU A 508 7.99 20.10 -0.62
C LEU A 508 7.10 20.58 -1.78
N GLU A 509 7.70 20.76 -2.95
CA GLU A 509 6.99 21.08 -4.21
C GLU A 509 6.31 19.85 -4.84
N GLY A 510 6.75 18.66 -4.44
CA GLY A 510 6.34 17.40 -5.01
C GLY A 510 4.94 16.94 -4.60
N PRO A 511 4.34 16.03 -5.39
CA PRO A 511 2.98 15.55 -5.18
C PRO A 511 2.80 14.70 -3.91
N ASN A 512 3.88 14.16 -3.34
CA ASN A 512 3.81 13.31 -2.16
C ASN A 512 3.72 14.09 -0.84
N PHE A 513 4.29 15.30 -0.76
CA PHE A 513 4.45 16.00 0.52
C PHE A 513 3.12 16.43 1.11
N MET A 514 2.30 17.18 0.38
CA MET A 514 1.11 17.79 0.97
C MET A 514 0.05 16.76 1.41
N PRO A 515 -0.26 15.70 0.63
CA PRO A 515 -1.15 14.64 1.09
C PRO A 515 -0.64 13.96 2.36
N TRP A 516 0.63 13.58 2.39
CA TRP A 516 1.26 12.97 3.56
C TRP A 516 1.25 13.92 4.78
N PHE A 517 1.63 15.18 4.59
CA PHE A 517 1.73 16.15 5.68
C PHE A 517 0.36 16.46 6.28
N ARG A 518 -0.67 16.68 5.45
CA ARG A 518 -2.06 16.89 5.91
C ARG A 518 -2.58 15.69 6.70
N GLN A 519 -2.36 14.49 6.18
CA GLN A 519 -2.79 13.27 6.85
C GLN A 519 -2.09 13.09 8.21
N ARG A 520 -0.76 13.27 8.26
CA ARG A 520 0.01 13.19 9.51
C ARG A 520 -0.39 14.27 10.50
N ARG A 521 -0.70 15.48 10.02
CA ARG A 521 -1.18 16.58 10.85
C ARG A 521 -2.56 16.29 11.43
N ALA A 522 -3.49 15.81 10.61
CA ALA A 522 -4.83 15.39 11.06
C ALA A 522 -4.76 14.26 12.11
N ALA A 523 -3.90 13.27 11.89
CA ALA A 523 -3.67 12.20 12.87
C ALA A 523 -3.08 12.74 14.19
N ALA A 524 -2.14 13.69 14.12
CA ALA A 524 -1.60 14.35 15.31
C ALA A 524 -2.65 15.20 16.03
N GLU A 525 -3.51 15.92 15.31
CA GLU A 525 -4.62 16.69 15.88
C GLU A 525 -5.63 15.76 16.58
N GLN A 526 -5.99 14.64 15.97
CA GLN A 526 -6.86 13.63 16.57
C GLN A 526 -6.23 13.00 17.82
N GLU A 527 -4.94 12.65 17.76
CA GLU A 527 -4.23 12.09 18.92
C GLU A 527 -4.12 13.12 20.06
N GLN A 528 -3.88 14.39 19.73
CA GLN A 528 -3.91 15.46 20.72
C GLN A 528 -5.30 15.59 21.36
N GLN A 529 -6.37 15.57 20.57
CA GLN A 529 -7.75 15.57 21.11
C GLN A 529 -7.99 14.36 22.02
N ARG A 530 -7.50 13.18 21.66
CA ARG A 530 -7.59 11.97 22.48
C ARG A 530 -6.87 12.12 23.82
N LEU A 531 -5.64 12.64 23.81
CA LEU A 531 -4.84 12.88 25.01
C LEU A 531 -5.49 13.92 25.93
N TRP A 532 -6.03 15.00 25.36
CA TRP A 532 -6.74 16.04 26.12
C TRP A 532 -8.05 15.52 26.71
N ARG A 533 -8.80 14.70 25.96
CA ARG A 533 -9.99 14.00 26.46
C ARG A 533 -9.62 13.11 27.65
N GLN A 534 -8.56 12.31 27.52
CA GLN A 534 -8.07 11.44 28.59
C GLN A 534 -7.64 12.23 29.83
N ALA A 535 -6.97 13.38 29.64
CA ALA A 535 -6.59 14.25 30.75
C ALA A 535 -7.82 14.78 31.52
N ARG A 536 -8.90 15.17 30.82
CA ARG A 536 -10.15 15.60 31.48
C ARG A 536 -10.77 14.48 32.32
N MET A 537 -10.76 13.24 31.81
CA MET A 537 -11.36 12.11 32.52
C MET A 537 -10.61 11.78 33.82
N ASN A 538 -9.32 12.08 33.86
CA ASN A 538 -8.46 11.81 35.02
C ASN A 538 -8.37 12.98 36.01
N VAL A 539 -8.95 14.14 35.69
CA VAL A 539 -8.88 15.32 36.56
C VAL A 539 -9.98 15.29 37.63
N ASP A 540 -9.57 15.68 38.83
CA ASP A 540 -10.44 16.02 39.95
C ASP A 540 -10.79 17.52 39.86
N ILE A 541 -12.03 17.80 39.49
CA ILE A 541 -12.52 19.16 39.24
C ILE A 541 -12.58 20.02 40.51
N GLU A 542 -12.91 19.43 41.66
CA GLU A 542 -13.03 20.16 42.94
C GLU A 542 -11.65 20.66 43.39
N LYS A 543 -10.66 19.76 43.32
CA LYS A 543 -9.27 20.11 43.61
C LYS A 543 -8.72 21.15 42.65
N LEU A 544 -9.09 21.08 41.37
CA LEU A 544 -8.67 22.05 40.35
C LEU A 544 -9.28 23.44 40.61
N MET A 545 -10.59 23.52 40.84
CA MET A 545 -11.32 24.78 41.02
C MET A 545 -11.01 25.47 42.36
N SER A 546 -10.61 24.72 43.39
CA SER A 546 -10.19 25.28 44.68
C SER A 546 -9.05 26.30 44.57
N LYS A 547 -8.21 26.18 43.53
CA LYS A 547 -7.05 27.06 43.27
C LYS A 547 -7.35 28.21 42.31
N MET A 548 -8.57 28.28 41.76
CA MET A 548 -8.98 29.23 40.74
C MET A 548 -9.74 30.41 41.34
N SER A 549 -9.64 31.57 40.70
CA SER A 549 -10.48 32.73 40.95
C SER A 549 -11.94 32.47 40.57
N GLU A 550 -12.85 33.31 41.05
CA GLU A 550 -14.29 33.17 40.79
C GLU A 550 -14.63 33.18 39.29
N LEU A 551 -13.99 34.07 38.51
CA LEU A 551 -14.14 34.16 37.06
C LEU A 551 -13.70 32.85 36.37
N GLU A 552 -12.52 32.34 36.74
CA GLU A 552 -11.97 31.10 36.19
C GLU A 552 -12.83 29.87 36.53
N ARG A 553 -13.51 29.88 37.69
CA ARG A 553 -14.47 28.83 38.07
C ARG A 553 -15.69 28.85 37.16
N ILE A 554 -16.22 30.03 36.84
CA ILE A 554 -17.35 30.20 35.92
C ILE A 554 -16.95 29.76 34.50
N ASP A 555 -15.75 30.15 34.05
CA ASP A 555 -15.23 29.73 32.74
C ASP A 555 -15.01 28.22 32.67
N SER A 556 -14.50 27.61 33.74
CA SER A 556 -14.35 26.17 33.85
C SER A 556 -15.70 25.45 33.81
N PHE A 557 -16.72 25.96 34.52
CA PHE A 557 -18.09 25.43 34.44
C PHE A 557 -18.63 25.47 33.00
N ASN A 558 -18.55 26.63 32.34
CA ASN A 558 -18.99 26.78 30.95
C ASN A 558 -18.19 25.86 30.00
N ALA A 559 -16.91 25.63 30.26
CA ALA A 559 -16.09 24.71 29.47
C ALA A 559 -16.51 23.24 29.66
N VAL A 560 -16.74 22.80 30.90
CA VAL A 560 -17.26 21.45 31.19
C VAL A 560 -18.62 21.23 30.50
N GLU A 561 -19.52 22.22 30.58
CA GLU A 561 -20.82 22.17 29.90
C GLU A 561 -20.67 22.00 28.39
N ARG A 562 -19.81 22.81 27.74
CA ARG A 562 -19.55 22.70 26.29
C ARG A 562 -19.04 21.32 25.89
N TYR A 563 -18.16 20.71 26.69
CA TYR A 563 -17.63 19.38 26.41
C TYR A 563 -18.64 18.27 26.66
N LEU A 564 -19.48 18.38 27.70
CA LEU A 564 -20.57 17.45 27.96
C LEU A 564 -21.56 17.42 26.79
N LEU A 565 -21.98 18.59 26.31
CA LEU A 565 -22.89 18.69 25.16
C LEU A 565 -22.30 18.04 23.91
N ARG A 566 -21.00 18.29 23.63
CA ARG A 566 -20.30 17.69 22.49
C ARG A 566 -20.23 16.15 22.59
N GLU A 567 -19.97 15.60 23.77
CA GLU A 567 -19.94 14.14 23.97
C GLU A 567 -21.35 13.53 23.88
N MET A 568 -22.39 14.23 24.34
CA MET A 568 -23.78 13.79 24.21
C MET A 568 -24.22 13.73 22.73
N GLU A 569 -23.88 14.74 21.93
CA GLU A 569 -24.14 14.75 20.48
C GLU A 569 -23.42 13.60 19.75
N GLN A 570 -22.18 13.31 20.14
CA GLN A 570 -21.41 12.21 19.56
C GLN A 570 -21.97 10.83 19.94
N ASN A 571 -22.48 10.68 21.16
CA ASN A 571 -23.08 9.43 21.64
C ASN A 571 -24.40 9.09 20.93
N SER A 572 -25.16 10.09 20.48
CA SER A 572 -26.39 9.86 19.69
C SER A 572 -26.15 9.24 18.32
N GLY A 573 -24.93 9.31 17.77
CA GLY A 573 -24.57 8.74 16.47
C GLY A 573 -23.71 7.47 16.50
N ARG A 574 -23.03 7.18 17.63
CA ARG A 574 -22.19 5.99 17.82
C ARG A 574 -22.26 5.54 19.28
N GLY A 575 -22.98 4.45 19.55
CA GLY A 575 -23.06 3.83 20.88
C GLY A 575 -21.74 3.15 21.28
N ASN A 576 -20.73 3.94 21.63
CA ASN A 576 -19.44 3.45 22.11
C ASN A 576 -19.37 3.54 23.64
N ALA A 577 -18.97 2.45 24.32
CA ALA A 577 -18.95 2.38 25.79
C ALA A 577 -18.09 3.48 26.44
N ASP A 578 -16.96 3.83 25.79
CA ASP A 578 -16.07 4.91 26.23
C ASP A 578 -16.72 6.31 26.18
N SER A 579 -17.69 6.50 25.27
CA SER A 579 -18.44 7.75 25.16
C SER A 579 -19.44 7.90 26.30
N VAL A 580 -20.08 6.80 26.69
CA VAL A 580 -21.03 6.77 27.81
C VAL A 580 -20.31 7.06 29.13
N ALA A 581 -19.17 6.41 29.37
CA ALA A 581 -18.35 6.66 30.56
C ALA A 581 -17.87 8.13 30.63
N ALA A 582 -17.45 8.70 29.50
CA ALA A 582 -17.02 10.09 29.44
C ALA A 582 -18.16 11.08 29.71
N CYS A 583 -19.35 10.85 29.13
CA CYS A 583 -20.55 11.64 29.42
C CYS A 583 -20.91 11.62 30.90
N GLN A 584 -20.88 10.44 31.53
CA GLN A 584 -21.20 10.31 32.95
C GLN A 584 -20.21 11.07 33.84
N LYS A 585 -18.89 10.91 33.59
CA LYS A 585 -17.85 11.63 34.33
C LYS A 585 -17.97 13.15 34.16
N LEU A 586 -18.20 13.64 32.93
CA LEU A 586 -18.37 15.08 32.69
C LEU A 586 -19.64 15.64 33.35
N LYS A 587 -20.70 14.85 33.49
CA LYS A 587 -21.92 15.24 34.20
C LYS A 587 -21.67 15.36 35.71
N GLU A 588 -20.94 14.41 36.30
CA GLU A 588 -20.50 14.48 37.70
C GLU A 588 -19.60 15.69 37.92
N ASP A 589 -18.64 15.94 37.01
CA ASP A 589 -17.76 17.10 37.07
C ASP A 589 -18.53 18.42 36.96
N LEU A 590 -19.59 18.47 36.14
CA LEU A 590 -20.44 19.66 36.00
C LEU A 590 -21.21 19.95 37.29
N GLN A 591 -21.70 18.92 37.98
CA GLN A 591 -22.39 19.05 39.27
C GLN A 591 -21.43 19.48 40.39
N ALA A 592 -20.24 18.90 40.43
CA ALA A 592 -19.18 19.30 41.35
C ALA A 592 -18.71 20.74 41.08
N ALA A 593 -18.56 21.13 39.80
CA ALA A 593 -18.25 22.51 39.45
C ALA A 593 -19.34 23.49 39.89
N PHE A 594 -20.62 23.11 39.73
CA PHE A 594 -21.77 23.93 40.14
C PHE A 594 -21.78 24.17 41.66
N SER A 595 -21.46 23.18 42.48
CA SER A 595 -21.48 23.29 43.94
C SER A 595 -20.44 24.28 44.49
N VAL A 596 -19.34 24.49 43.77
CA VAL A 596 -18.22 25.38 44.13
C VAL A 596 -18.45 26.84 43.68
N LEU A 597 -19.47 27.11 42.86
CA LEU A 597 -19.82 28.45 42.40
C LEU A 597 -20.56 29.28 43.49
N PRO A 598 -20.49 30.62 43.45
CA PRO A 598 -21.29 31.51 44.31
C PRO A 598 -22.80 31.30 44.16
N LYS A 599 -23.57 31.53 45.24
CA LYS A 599 -25.02 31.23 45.30
C LYS A 599 -25.86 32.05 44.32
N ASP A 600 -25.49 33.31 44.11
CA ASP A 600 -26.08 34.22 43.14
C ASP A 600 -25.87 33.72 41.70
N VAL A 601 -24.66 33.25 41.38
CA VAL A 601 -24.36 32.63 40.08
C VAL A 601 -25.12 31.31 39.91
N GLN A 602 -25.21 30.47 40.95
CA GLN A 602 -25.98 29.23 40.92
C GLN A 602 -27.46 29.49 40.61
N GLN A 603 -28.07 30.50 41.24
CA GLN A 603 -29.47 30.90 40.98
C GLN A 603 -29.66 31.38 39.54
N LEU A 604 -28.70 32.16 39.01
CA LEU A 604 -28.72 32.58 37.62
C LEU A 604 -28.63 31.40 36.64
N LEU A 605 -27.76 30.43 36.90
CA LEU A 605 -27.60 29.25 36.04
C LEU A 605 -28.84 28.34 36.04
N LEU A 606 -29.50 28.20 37.20
CA LEU A 606 -30.75 27.43 37.33
C LEU A 606 -31.96 28.11 36.67
N SER A 607 -31.90 29.43 36.45
CA SER A 607 -32.96 30.14 35.70
C SER A 607 -33.02 29.73 34.22
N ASN A 608 -31.96 29.12 33.67
CA ASN A 608 -31.94 28.57 32.33
C ASN A 608 -32.44 27.11 32.35
N PRO A 609 -33.59 26.80 31.72
CA PRO A 609 -34.21 25.48 31.79
C PRO A 609 -33.33 24.37 31.20
N LYS A 610 -32.49 24.67 30.20
CA LYS A 610 -31.57 23.69 29.60
C LYS A 610 -30.47 23.28 30.58
N ARG A 611 -29.92 24.25 31.33
CA ARG A 611 -28.89 24.03 32.35
C ARG A 611 -29.45 23.33 33.58
N ALA A 612 -30.67 23.69 33.99
CA ALA A 612 -31.37 23.04 35.09
C ALA A 612 -31.54 21.52 34.84
N VAL A 613 -31.93 21.11 33.63
CA VAL A 613 -32.07 19.69 33.26
C VAL A 613 -30.74 18.94 33.33
N LEU A 614 -29.65 19.54 32.86
CA LEU A 614 -28.31 18.93 32.90
C LEU A 614 -27.84 18.69 34.35
N LEU A 615 -28.17 19.61 35.26
CA LEU A 615 -27.76 19.57 36.67
C LEU A 615 -28.69 18.70 37.54
N GLN A 616 -30.00 18.63 37.23
CA GLN A 616 -31.03 17.96 38.04
C GLN A 616 -31.27 16.48 37.70
N GLY A 617 -30.62 15.93 36.67
CA GLY A 617 -30.85 14.57 36.17
C GLY A 617 -30.38 13.41 37.07
N GLY A 618 -30.60 13.49 38.38
CA GLY A 618 -30.32 12.44 39.38
C GLY A 618 -31.24 12.46 40.61
N GLN A 619 -32.25 13.34 40.69
CA GLN A 619 -33.26 13.31 41.77
C GLN A 619 -34.69 13.32 41.21
N GLU A 620 -35.11 12.22 40.59
CA GLU A 620 -36.52 11.81 40.71
C GLU A 620 -36.69 11.02 42.02
N LYS A 621 -36.76 11.73 43.14
CA LYS A 621 -37.61 11.29 44.24
C LYS A 621 -38.86 12.13 44.15
N ALA A 622 -39.89 11.58 43.51
CA ALA A 622 -41.23 12.14 43.51
C ALA A 622 -41.69 12.38 44.96
N PRO A 623 -42.08 13.60 45.36
CA PRO A 623 -43.02 13.75 46.46
C PRO A 623 -44.42 13.53 45.90
N GLY A 624 -45.15 12.61 46.51
CA GLY A 624 -46.53 12.32 46.17
C GLY A 624 -47.41 13.57 46.21
N ALA A 625 -48.29 13.68 45.22
CA ALA A 625 -49.49 14.47 45.32
C ALA A 625 -50.64 13.66 44.71
N ASN A 626 -51.50 13.17 45.61
CA ASN A 626 -52.84 12.69 45.29
C ASN A 626 -53.62 13.75 44.49
N GLY A 627 -54.35 13.30 43.47
CA GLY A 627 -55.29 14.16 42.75
C GLY A 627 -55.91 13.50 41.51
N ILE A 628 -56.92 12.65 41.75
CA ILE A 628 -58.21 12.49 41.02
C ILE A 628 -58.40 13.57 39.91
N VAL A 629 -58.79 13.34 38.64
CA VAL A 629 -60.05 12.76 38.11
C VAL A 629 -59.95 12.60 36.57
N THR A 630 -60.66 11.58 36.05
CA THR A 630 -61.34 11.44 34.73
C THR A 630 -60.58 11.06 33.45
N GLN A 631 -60.86 9.80 33.04
CA GLN A 631 -61.11 9.37 31.67
C GLN A 631 -61.94 10.38 30.86
N THR A 632 -61.51 10.69 29.65
CA THR A 632 -62.40 10.61 28.48
C THR A 632 -61.60 10.58 27.18
N SER A 633 -62.10 9.75 26.28
CA SER A 633 -61.58 9.38 24.97
C SER A 633 -61.56 10.52 23.95
N LEU A 634 -60.56 10.52 23.06
CA LEU A 634 -60.71 10.32 21.61
C LEU A 634 -59.34 10.18 20.94
#